data_AF-A0A812V770-F1
#
_entry.id   AF-A0A812V770-F1
#
_cell.length_a   1.000
_cell.length_b   1.000
_cell.length_c   1.000
_cell.angle_alpha   90.00
_cell.angle_beta   90.00
_cell.angle_gamma   90.00
#
_symmetry.space_group_name_H-M   'P 1'
#
loop_
_entity.id
_entity.type
_entity.pdbx_description
1 polymer ?
#
loop_
_entity_poly.entity_id
_entity_poly.type
_entity_poly.pdbx_seq_one_letter_code
_entity_poly.pdbx_strand_id
1 'polypeptide(L)'
;MDSEAQVLQAQTLRDAFLRYARVGTVIGNHEEKEVYICVELLKRHLRQKCDTLVTECAHQPLLFCYAADATSLLCRADASAKLGAAVVMRRGKVLAEFLMQRGFFKSISPAGVERVAVLFAEAVPLTNGKSAWHLFSAACAFYPLLRKVGHQGISITHVAADRAVMEPLQRLLHQRSEAYFTQGLGPAAADSSSWLRTWHLRTGCAAHDMQNALKWSLAAHGSADIIKDLHIVLESLRNSFTLLHAQLPHFLHSHLVADLPPEDMESAMEFWQLLGVEADHLEEIAHVNPWFFNGALHVSSSLADEDDRLARVSGAILYLFRWRRFVDTRFCTVGAAMRSLLASLAVGCHELVNRARQDKDTTDYHLHGFARLQQAHLEYVVLATVGAWVPEGALFLVLEDDRLVRRYDELNETLMDELTYVASLSSFTWSRLSALLKDSMRPQLLRSTALHAAQVACAYIREKDVLRVLQALPWRLAVGDIDENLAALLEEKDVHDLTAHKILQLLRLGWNRQQIKDAIMLFRDVHWSTLGVEQAHGSAAVMHRHHTFSTDMLAARSFLHQCRHLVANTPVCKDVARKGLQVQKLEQKACGQTSGRHLFLQWLMQEVKQGLAEGTRMSPHLRKEVMRHHAGVYAALSPQEQAFFQQRSQAENERKRRSREEDLQHLRDALSMARARATQELEHAGLMHAAANLRFVDSDWQALATLAADEGFTWPWVRELRQRAMAAPRAPPSEVQGSLAAVPVVAQPGQLPERPEWLSVLCWNREQFRGTVLLTSTDTDSKAFYFLYATQSPLKAFFLVLLVSAKELPSLANLSMESAWAAWNDSSDIAFTMNLAVSVTHEELAGTKSKDLLVLEHVSLQSATTAQGYGLPVPFDDFLPLASRRTGSARSASAGPRAPKHVASSLLEEHAWAAQYLNKAQTTQPSTIDVTEACPEEPAEEAVAFEDAWSSLEEARARWRQEPPLLQAQHFVTCFQSGDWTAANRFVNQSDRVIAQATAGPPRTWCKRYGLNTMASFSFSRYTETGCHALALEWCRRLQFFFDIWRHQDDPTYVYSDSDLQSYSETEEWQTFLASTRANPDTNRRGEAIRCILPTNPSS
;
A
#
# COMPACT_ATOMS: atom_id res chain seq x y z
N MET A 1 22.84 29.29 -31.87
CA MET A 1 21.67 29.11 -32.76
C MET A 1 20.46 29.29 -31.87
N ASP A 2 20.06 30.55 -31.72
CA ASP A 2 18.92 31.00 -30.96
C ASP A 2 17.77 31.23 -31.95
N SER A 3 16.86 30.26 -32.07
CA SER A 3 15.52 30.44 -32.66
C SER A 3 14.74 29.12 -32.56
N GLU A 4 14.11 28.84 -31.42
CA GLU A 4 13.10 27.76 -31.37
C GLU A 4 12.15 27.96 -30.17
N ALA A 5 11.45 29.08 -30.16
CA ALA A 5 10.14 29.16 -29.49
C ALA A 5 9.10 28.58 -30.46
N GLN A 6 9.11 27.25 -30.65
CA GLN A 6 7.98 26.60 -31.29
C GLN A 6 6.79 26.73 -30.33
N VAL A 7 5.78 27.49 -30.74
CA VAL A 7 4.46 27.52 -30.12
C VAL A 7 3.97 26.06 -30.04
N LEU A 8 4.03 25.48 -28.85
CA LEU A 8 3.56 24.12 -28.64
C LEU A 8 2.04 24.13 -28.87
N GLN A 9 1.58 23.49 -29.94
CA GLN A 9 0.16 23.37 -30.25
C GLN A 9 -0.55 22.60 -29.12
N ALA A 10 -1.83 22.90 -28.88
CA ALA A 10 -2.63 22.31 -27.81
C ALA A 10 -2.58 20.77 -27.76
N GLN A 11 -2.55 20.13 -28.93
CA GLN A 11 -2.44 18.67 -29.05
C GLN A 11 -1.05 18.15 -28.66
N THR A 12 0.01 18.84 -29.04
CA THR A 12 1.39 18.53 -28.65
C THR A 12 1.59 18.62 -27.13
N LEU A 13 0.97 19.61 -26.47
CA LEU A 13 0.99 19.74 -25.00
C LEU A 13 0.30 18.57 -24.29
N ARG A 14 -0.84 18.15 -24.81
CA ARG A 14 -1.59 17.01 -24.28
C ARG A 14 -0.77 15.72 -24.36
N ASP A 15 -0.14 15.47 -25.50
CA ASP A 15 0.67 14.26 -25.72
C ASP A 15 1.94 14.27 -24.85
N ALA A 16 2.60 15.42 -24.71
CA ALA A 16 3.74 15.59 -23.81
C ALA A 16 3.35 15.30 -22.35
N PHE A 17 2.24 15.86 -21.88
CA PHE A 17 1.74 15.61 -20.53
C PHE A 17 1.47 14.12 -20.28
N LEU A 18 0.74 13.45 -21.19
CA LEU A 18 0.43 12.02 -21.07
C LEU A 18 1.69 11.15 -21.10
N ARG A 19 2.68 11.53 -21.92
CA ARG A 19 3.98 10.84 -21.99
C ARG A 19 4.72 10.95 -20.66
N TYR A 20 4.84 12.14 -20.08
CA TYR A 20 5.61 12.35 -18.86
C TYR A 20 4.90 11.87 -17.59
N ALA A 21 3.57 11.84 -17.59
CA ALA A 21 2.75 11.23 -16.54
C ALA A 21 2.82 9.69 -16.53
N ARG A 22 3.23 9.03 -17.63
CA ARG A 22 3.32 7.56 -17.70
C ARG A 22 4.51 7.05 -16.89
N VAL A 23 4.24 6.09 -16.01
CA VAL A 23 5.24 5.50 -15.09
C VAL A 23 6.45 4.95 -15.84
N GLY A 24 6.28 4.14 -16.88
CA GLY A 24 7.40 3.51 -17.60
C GLY A 24 8.28 4.46 -18.44
N THR A 25 7.95 5.74 -18.56
CA THR A 25 8.76 6.69 -19.35
C THR A 25 10.08 6.97 -18.63
N VAL A 26 11.20 6.73 -19.29
CA VAL A 26 12.55 7.13 -18.83
C VAL A 26 12.83 8.54 -19.32
N ILE A 27 13.35 9.42 -18.45
CA ILE A 27 13.63 10.83 -18.78
C ILE A 27 15.09 11.00 -19.18
N GLY A 28 15.35 11.48 -20.39
CA GLY A 28 16.68 11.87 -20.83
C GLY A 28 17.10 13.27 -20.34
N ASN A 29 18.39 13.61 -20.46
CA ASN A 29 18.94 14.90 -20.00
C ASN A 29 18.29 16.12 -20.67
N HIS A 30 17.80 15.99 -21.91
CA HIS A 30 17.15 17.09 -22.64
C HIS A 30 15.66 17.22 -22.32
N GLU A 31 15.04 16.16 -21.80
CA GLU A 31 13.59 16.09 -21.55
C GLU A 31 13.21 16.61 -20.16
N GLU A 32 14.18 16.75 -19.25
CA GLU A 32 13.98 17.37 -17.92
C GLU A 32 13.35 18.77 -18.03
N LYS A 33 13.82 19.57 -18.99
CA LYS A 33 13.27 20.89 -19.28
C LYS A 33 11.78 20.83 -19.64
N GLU A 34 11.40 19.88 -20.49
CA GLU A 34 10.01 19.71 -20.94
C GLU A 34 9.09 19.29 -19.78
N VAL A 35 9.56 18.36 -18.94
CA VAL A 35 8.83 17.95 -17.73
C VAL A 35 8.53 19.15 -16.85
N TYR A 36 9.53 19.99 -16.56
CA TYR A 36 9.33 21.18 -15.71
C TYR A 36 8.43 22.24 -16.35
N ILE A 37 8.50 22.42 -17.67
CA ILE A 37 7.56 23.30 -18.40
C ILE A 37 6.12 22.79 -18.22
N CYS A 38 5.88 21.49 -18.43
CA CYS A 38 4.55 20.89 -18.24
C CYS A 38 4.02 21.07 -16.82
N VAL A 39 4.88 20.90 -15.81
CA VAL A 39 4.51 21.06 -14.39
C VAL A 39 4.09 22.50 -14.09
N GLU A 40 4.91 23.48 -14.44
CA GLU A 40 4.62 24.88 -14.11
C GLU A 40 3.43 25.45 -14.90
N LEU A 41 3.25 25.05 -16.17
CA LEU A 41 2.06 25.41 -16.94
C LEU A 41 0.78 24.88 -16.27
N LEU A 42 0.80 23.61 -15.87
CA LEU A 42 -0.34 22.97 -15.25
C LEU A 42 -0.69 23.60 -13.89
N LYS A 43 0.33 23.91 -13.06
CA LYS A 43 0.12 24.62 -11.79
C LYS A 43 -0.54 25.98 -12.00
N ARG A 44 -0.05 26.76 -12.96
CA ARG A 44 -0.60 28.08 -13.28
C ARG A 44 -2.05 27.97 -13.77
N HIS A 45 -2.34 27.02 -14.66
CA HIS A 45 -3.70 26.79 -15.18
C HIS A 45 -4.67 26.37 -14.08
N LEU A 46 -4.31 25.38 -13.27
CA LEU A 46 -5.14 24.93 -12.15
C LEU A 46 -5.41 26.06 -11.16
N ARG A 47 -4.41 26.88 -10.86
CA ARG A 47 -4.58 28.05 -9.99
C ARG A 47 -5.54 29.07 -10.59
N GLN A 48 -5.41 29.38 -11.88
CA GLN A 48 -6.33 30.28 -12.58
C GLN A 48 -7.76 29.76 -12.58
N LYS A 49 -7.99 28.45 -12.79
CA LYS A 49 -9.34 27.87 -12.71
C LYS A 49 -9.97 28.07 -11.32
N CYS A 50 -9.20 27.87 -10.25
CA CYS A 50 -9.68 28.10 -8.89
C CYS A 50 -9.99 29.59 -8.66
N ASP A 51 -9.07 30.50 -9.01
CA ASP A 51 -9.25 31.93 -8.83
C ASP A 51 -10.48 32.46 -9.63
N THR A 52 -10.67 31.97 -10.87
CA THR A 52 -11.86 32.27 -11.71
C THR A 52 -13.13 31.78 -11.04
N LEU A 53 -13.17 30.56 -10.51
CA LEU A 53 -14.33 30.04 -9.79
C LEU A 53 -14.68 30.91 -8.57
N VAL A 54 -13.69 31.30 -7.78
CA VAL A 54 -13.91 32.21 -6.63
C VAL A 54 -14.50 33.54 -7.08
N THR A 55 -14.03 34.07 -8.21
CA THR A 55 -14.51 35.34 -8.77
C THR A 55 -15.93 35.22 -9.32
N GLU A 56 -16.23 34.18 -10.10
CA GLU A 56 -17.57 33.96 -10.67
C GLU A 56 -18.63 33.68 -9.58
N CYS A 57 -18.22 33.06 -8.48
CA CYS A 57 -19.08 32.71 -7.35
C CYS A 57 -18.95 33.69 -6.17
N ALA A 58 -18.44 34.91 -6.39
CA ALA A 58 -18.06 35.83 -5.31
C ALA A 58 -19.15 36.11 -4.27
N HIS A 59 -20.43 36.04 -4.64
CA HIS A 59 -21.58 36.32 -3.77
C HIS A 59 -22.34 35.06 -3.32
N GLN A 60 -21.97 33.88 -3.85
CA GLN A 60 -22.60 32.61 -3.49
C GLN A 60 -21.85 31.94 -2.32
N PRO A 61 -22.45 30.92 -1.68
CA PRO A 61 -21.71 30.06 -0.77
C PRO A 61 -20.59 29.31 -1.50
N LEU A 62 -19.37 29.39 -0.97
CA LEU A 62 -18.19 28.74 -1.54
C LEU A 62 -17.46 27.95 -0.47
N LEU A 63 -17.25 26.66 -0.75
CA LEU A 63 -16.45 25.72 0.02
C LEU A 63 -15.04 25.65 -0.54
N PHE A 64 -14.04 25.73 0.33
CA PHE A 64 -12.65 25.39 0.08
C PHE A 64 -12.21 24.29 1.06
N CYS A 65 -12.05 23.07 0.57
CA CYS A 65 -11.53 21.93 1.30
C CYS A 65 -10.03 21.79 1.07
N TYR A 66 -9.24 21.78 2.15
CA TYR A 66 -7.81 21.57 2.11
C TYR A 66 -7.43 20.28 2.85
N ALA A 67 -6.62 19.44 2.22
CA ALA A 67 -6.05 18.25 2.84
C ALA A 67 -4.54 18.20 2.66
N ALA A 68 -3.84 17.71 3.68
CA ALA A 68 -2.40 17.51 3.61
C ALA A 68 -1.95 16.33 4.46
N ASP A 69 -0.92 15.64 3.98
CA ASP A 69 -0.30 14.52 4.66
C ASP A 69 1.13 14.26 4.17
N ALA A 70 2.00 13.77 5.05
CA ALA A 70 3.42 13.61 4.80
C ALA A 70 3.80 12.17 4.44
N THR A 71 4.79 12.02 3.55
CA THR A 71 5.31 10.72 3.11
C THR A 71 6.82 10.74 2.99
N SER A 72 7.47 9.59 3.17
CA SER A 72 8.94 9.46 3.09
C SER A 72 9.33 8.56 1.92
N LEU A 73 10.22 9.03 1.04
CA LEU A 73 10.67 8.29 -0.13
C LEU A 73 12.18 8.41 -0.34
N LEU A 74 12.81 7.31 -0.77
CA LEU A 74 14.25 7.25 -0.97
C LEU A 74 14.61 7.82 -2.36
N CYS A 75 15.21 9.00 -2.40
CA CYS A 75 15.58 9.70 -3.61
C CYS A 75 17.05 9.51 -3.97
N ARG A 76 17.42 9.74 -5.23
CA ARG A 76 18.81 9.89 -5.66
C ARG A 76 19.38 11.20 -5.14
N ALA A 77 20.60 11.16 -4.62
CA ALA A 77 21.39 12.34 -4.30
C ALA A 77 22.68 12.31 -5.10
N ASP A 78 22.99 13.42 -5.79
CA ASP A 78 24.23 13.58 -6.56
C ASP A 78 25.06 14.69 -5.91
N ALA A 79 26.28 14.37 -5.49
CA ALA A 79 27.27 15.34 -4.98
C ALA A 79 28.36 15.52 -6.03
N SER A 80 28.68 16.78 -6.38
CA SER A 80 29.78 17.07 -7.29
C SER A 80 30.75 18.11 -6.73
N ALA A 81 32.04 17.92 -6.99
CA ALA A 81 33.10 18.82 -6.61
C ALA A 81 34.10 18.97 -7.77
N LYS A 82 34.60 20.19 -7.99
CA LYS A 82 35.70 20.43 -8.92
C LYS A 82 37.02 20.10 -8.23
N LEU A 83 37.83 19.24 -8.83
CA LEU A 83 39.19 18.92 -8.41
C LEU A 83 40.13 19.21 -9.58
N GLY A 84 40.74 20.39 -9.58
CA GLY A 84 41.49 20.90 -10.74
C GLY A 84 40.58 21.07 -11.97
N ALA A 85 40.95 20.46 -13.09
CA ALA A 85 40.13 20.43 -14.32
C ALA A 85 39.03 19.34 -14.31
N ALA A 86 39.07 18.42 -13.35
CA ALA A 86 38.10 17.31 -13.28
C ALA A 86 36.88 17.68 -12.42
N VAL A 87 35.70 17.17 -12.80
CA VAL A 87 34.50 17.19 -11.95
C VAL A 87 34.33 15.80 -11.35
N VAL A 88 34.51 15.69 -10.03
CA VAL A 88 34.25 14.47 -9.28
C VAL A 88 32.76 14.44 -8.93
N MET A 89 32.06 13.40 -9.34
CA MET A 89 30.67 13.15 -8.98
C MET A 89 30.54 11.90 -8.10
N ARG A 90 29.67 11.94 -7.09
CA ARG A 90 29.28 10.82 -6.24
C ARG A 90 27.76 10.73 -6.25
N ARG A 91 27.24 9.51 -6.38
CA ARG A 91 25.80 9.24 -6.34
C ARG A 91 25.49 8.43 -5.10
N GLY A 92 24.45 8.82 -4.38
CA GLY A 92 23.95 8.15 -3.19
C GLY A 92 22.43 8.12 -3.17
N LYS A 93 21.87 7.56 -2.09
CA LYS A 93 20.44 7.59 -1.80
C LYS A 93 20.20 8.49 -0.59
N VAL A 94 19.07 9.18 -0.58
CA VAL A 94 18.67 10.09 0.49
C VAL A 94 17.19 9.88 0.83
N LEU A 95 16.86 9.75 2.10
CA LEU A 95 15.46 9.68 2.51
C LEU A 95 14.87 11.10 2.55
N ALA A 96 13.99 11.40 1.59
CA ALA A 96 13.30 12.68 1.53
C ALA A 96 11.89 12.56 2.12
N GLU A 97 11.59 13.40 3.11
CA GLU A 97 10.22 13.60 3.59
C GLU A 97 9.53 14.66 2.72
N PHE A 98 8.34 14.36 2.23
CA PHE A 98 7.50 15.23 1.42
C PHE A 98 6.15 15.48 2.07
N LEU A 99 5.64 16.69 1.98
CA LEU A 99 4.24 17.03 2.25
C LEU A 99 3.46 17.00 0.93
N MET A 100 2.44 16.16 0.88
CA MET A 100 1.49 16.12 -0.22
C MET A 100 0.27 16.96 0.16
N GLN A 101 -0.23 17.78 -0.78
CA GLN A 101 -1.35 18.69 -0.52
C GLN A 101 -2.37 18.65 -1.65
N ARG A 102 -3.65 18.81 -1.31
CA ARG A 102 -4.75 18.89 -2.27
C ARG A 102 -5.81 19.87 -1.80
N GLY A 103 -6.41 20.58 -2.74
CA GLY A 103 -7.49 21.54 -2.49
C GLY A 103 -8.66 21.30 -3.43
N PHE A 104 -9.89 21.43 -2.91
CA PHE A 104 -11.12 21.41 -3.71
C PHE A 104 -11.94 22.65 -3.43
N PHE A 105 -12.54 23.20 -4.47
CA PHE A 105 -13.41 24.35 -4.42
C PHE A 105 -14.77 23.96 -4.95
N LYS A 106 -15.84 24.31 -4.23
CA LYS A 106 -17.21 24.04 -4.67
C LYS A 106 -18.15 25.19 -4.33
N SER A 107 -19.00 25.55 -5.28
CA SER A 107 -20.13 26.46 -5.09
C SER A 107 -21.37 25.85 -5.72
N ILE A 108 -22.54 26.21 -5.17
CA ILE A 108 -23.83 25.93 -5.80
C ILE A 108 -24.35 27.26 -6.34
N SER A 109 -24.74 27.28 -7.61
CA SER A 109 -25.37 28.47 -8.21
C SER A 109 -26.84 28.60 -7.78
N PRO A 110 -27.46 29.78 -7.89
CA PRO A 110 -28.88 29.96 -7.57
C PRO A 110 -29.82 29.05 -8.39
N ALA A 111 -29.39 28.58 -9.55
CA ALA A 111 -30.13 27.63 -10.40
C ALA A 111 -29.95 26.16 -9.96
N GLY A 112 -29.25 25.90 -8.84
CA GLY A 112 -28.92 24.56 -8.36
C GLY A 112 -27.76 23.89 -9.09
N VAL A 113 -27.12 24.54 -10.06
CA VAL A 113 -25.98 23.99 -10.80
C VAL A 113 -24.73 24.05 -9.94
N GLU A 114 -24.08 22.91 -9.73
CA GLU A 114 -22.82 22.81 -9.02
C GLU A 114 -21.63 23.27 -9.89
N ARG A 115 -20.71 24.01 -9.29
CA ARG A 115 -19.42 24.36 -9.91
C ARG A 115 -18.29 23.90 -9.02
N VAL A 116 -17.32 23.20 -9.62
CA VAL A 116 -16.21 22.56 -8.89
C VAL A 116 -14.88 22.85 -9.57
N ALA A 117 -13.84 23.10 -8.78
CA ALA A 117 -12.45 23.16 -9.23
C ALA A 117 -11.52 22.43 -8.25
N VAL A 118 -10.38 21.93 -8.74
CA VAL A 118 -9.38 21.22 -7.94
C VAL A 118 -8.03 21.88 -8.10
N LEU A 119 -7.29 21.96 -6.99
CA LEU A 119 -5.92 22.44 -6.94
C LEU A 119 -5.01 21.32 -6.43
N PHE A 120 -4.07 20.92 -7.28
CA PHE A 120 -3.03 19.95 -6.93
C PHE A 120 -1.77 20.70 -6.52
N ALA A 121 -1.09 20.21 -5.47
CA ALA A 121 0.28 20.61 -5.17
C ALA A 121 1.26 19.54 -5.61
N GLU A 122 2.47 19.98 -5.93
CA GLU A 122 3.61 19.07 -5.97
C GLU A 122 4.01 18.62 -4.58
N ALA A 123 4.79 17.54 -4.51
CA ALA A 123 5.40 17.08 -3.28
C ALA A 123 6.35 18.17 -2.73
N VAL A 124 6.04 18.72 -1.56
CA VAL A 124 6.84 19.79 -0.93
C VAL A 124 7.86 19.17 0.02
N PRO A 125 9.18 19.41 -0.12
CA PRO A 125 10.18 18.85 0.79
C PRO A 125 9.98 19.38 2.22
N LEU A 126 10.10 18.52 3.23
CA LEU A 126 9.99 18.87 4.66
C LEU A 126 11.35 18.95 5.36
N THR A 127 12.42 19.28 4.63
CA THR A 127 13.80 19.26 5.16
C THR A 127 14.07 20.26 6.30
N ASN A 128 13.22 21.26 6.49
CA ASN A 128 13.31 22.22 7.60
C ASN A 128 12.53 21.81 8.85
N GLY A 129 11.75 20.72 8.79
CA GLY A 129 10.97 20.19 9.90
C GLY A 129 9.50 19.93 9.56
N LYS A 130 8.82 19.23 10.48
CA LYS A 130 7.42 18.76 10.34
C LYS A 130 6.48 19.18 11.46
N SER A 131 6.84 20.23 12.21
CA SER A 131 5.92 20.76 13.23
C SER A 131 4.70 21.43 12.60
N ALA A 132 3.64 21.63 13.39
CA ALA A 132 2.42 22.31 12.93
C ALA A 132 2.69 23.68 12.30
N TRP A 133 3.74 24.40 12.73
CA TRP A 133 4.16 25.67 12.12
C TRP A 133 4.70 25.52 10.69
N HIS A 134 5.43 24.43 10.39
CA HIS A 134 5.93 24.15 9.05
C HIS A 134 4.76 23.82 8.11
N LEU A 135 3.84 22.97 8.59
CA LEU A 135 2.63 22.61 7.85
C LEU A 135 1.71 23.83 7.64
N PHE A 136 1.59 24.70 8.64
CA PHE A 136 0.86 25.97 8.55
C PHE A 136 1.44 26.88 7.46
N SER A 137 2.76 27.04 7.39
CA SER A 137 3.41 27.81 6.33
C SER A 137 3.16 27.22 4.95
N ALA A 138 3.19 25.88 4.82
CA ALA A 138 2.88 25.20 3.57
C ALA A 138 1.40 25.38 3.15
N ALA A 139 0.46 25.32 4.10
CA ALA A 139 -0.95 25.60 3.86
C ALA A 139 -1.20 27.07 3.47
N CYS A 140 -0.45 28.02 4.06
CA CYS A 140 -0.48 29.43 3.68
C CYS A 140 -0.01 29.68 2.26
N ALA A 141 1.06 28.99 1.84
CA ALA A 141 1.61 29.07 0.49
C ALA A 141 0.71 28.41 -0.56
N PHE A 142 0.01 27.34 -0.18
CA PHE A 142 -0.87 26.59 -1.08
C PHE A 142 -2.02 27.44 -1.61
N TYR A 143 -2.78 28.09 -0.73
CA TYR A 143 -3.85 29.01 -1.13
C TYR A 143 -4.08 30.15 -0.10
N PRO A 144 -4.32 31.39 -0.56
CA PRO A 144 -4.72 32.51 0.31
C PRO A 144 -6.11 32.29 0.94
N LEU A 145 -6.47 33.11 1.92
CA LEU A 145 -7.85 33.12 2.44
C LEU A 145 -8.82 33.54 1.33
N LEU A 146 -9.99 32.89 1.23
CA LEU A 146 -11.01 33.24 0.23
C LEU A 146 -11.38 34.73 0.26
N ARG A 147 -11.47 35.31 1.48
CA ARG A 147 -11.68 36.75 1.70
C ARG A 147 -10.60 37.62 1.08
N LYS A 148 -9.33 37.20 1.18
CA LYS A 148 -8.18 37.92 0.61
C LYS A 148 -8.20 37.90 -0.92
N VAL A 149 -8.80 36.89 -1.54
CA VAL A 149 -8.97 36.78 -3.00
C VAL A 149 -10.18 37.58 -3.50
N GLY A 150 -11.05 38.05 -2.61
CA GLY A 150 -12.17 38.92 -2.94
C GLY A 150 -13.57 38.29 -2.77
N HIS A 151 -13.67 37.08 -2.23
CA HIS A 151 -14.97 36.43 -1.98
C HIS A 151 -15.81 37.21 -0.95
N GLN A 152 -17.06 37.51 -1.27
CA GLN A 152 -17.97 38.34 -0.46
C GLN A 152 -19.10 37.53 0.21
N GLY A 153 -19.52 36.43 -0.41
CA GLY A 153 -20.59 35.53 0.06
C GLY A 153 -20.19 34.73 1.31
N ILE A 154 -20.93 33.65 1.62
CA ILE A 154 -20.54 32.74 2.70
C ILE A 154 -19.27 31.99 2.24
N SER A 155 -18.21 32.04 3.04
CA SER A 155 -16.95 31.33 2.78
C SER A 155 -16.78 30.22 3.80
N ILE A 156 -16.66 28.99 3.33
CA ILE A 156 -16.45 27.80 4.16
C ILE A 156 -15.03 27.32 3.89
N THR A 157 -14.17 27.37 4.91
CA THR A 157 -12.84 26.74 4.85
C THR A 157 -12.86 25.47 5.66
N HIS A 158 -12.53 24.36 5.03
CA HIS A 158 -12.45 23.05 5.65
C HIS A 158 -11.01 22.54 5.60
N VAL A 159 -10.58 21.88 6.68
CA VAL A 159 -9.26 21.25 6.78
C VAL A 159 -9.41 19.78 7.19
N ALA A 160 -8.79 18.90 6.41
CA ALA A 160 -8.58 17.48 6.70
C ALA A 160 -7.08 17.18 6.88
N ALA A 161 -6.73 16.46 7.94
CA ALA A 161 -5.35 16.08 8.25
C ALA A 161 -5.32 14.84 9.15
N ASP A 162 -4.15 14.20 9.25
CA ASP A 162 -3.89 13.17 10.26
C ASP A 162 -4.14 13.72 11.67
N ARG A 163 -4.78 12.90 12.53
CA ARG A 163 -5.06 13.19 13.94
C ARG A 163 -3.81 13.61 14.73
N ALA A 164 -2.63 13.13 14.36
CA ALA A 164 -1.36 13.47 15.01
C ALA A 164 -1.00 14.96 14.91
N VAL A 165 -1.42 15.64 13.84
CA VAL A 165 -1.13 17.06 13.59
C VAL A 165 -2.39 17.92 13.51
N MET A 166 -3.57 17.30 13.49
CA MET A 166 -4.85 17.96 13.30
C MET A 166 -5.07 19.12 14.27
N GLU A 167 -5.11 18.86 15.57
CA GLU A 167 -5.42 19.89 16.57
C GLU A 167 -4.50 21.11 16.49
N PRO A 168 -3.16 20.96 16.52
CA PRO A 168 -2.29 22.13 16.46
C PRO A 168 -2.35 22.83 15.10
N LEU A 169 -2.41 22.12 13.97
CA LEU A 169 -2.48 22.73 12.64
C LEU A 169 -3.79 23.48 12.43
N GLN A 170 -4.91 22.86 12.79
CA GLN A 170 -6.24 23.46 12.66
C GLN A 170 -6.39 24.70 13.55
N ARG A 171 -5.85 24.67 14.77
CA ARG A 171 -5.81 25.88 15.63
C ARG A 171 -5.10 27.03 14.93
N LEU A 172 -3.93 26.78 14.33
CA LEU A 172 -3.17 27.81 13.59
C LEU A 172 -3.93 28.33 12.37
N LEU A 173 -4.58 27.45 11.60
CA LEU A 173 -5.36 27.85 10.43
C LEU A 173 -6.61 28.64 10.80
N HIS A 174 -7.24 28.32 11.94
CA HIS A 174 -8.34 29.09 12.49
C HIS A 174 -7.85 30.46 12.99
N GLN A 175 -6.75 30.51 13.75
CA GLN A 175 -6.10 31.77 14.18
C GLN A 175 -5.79 32.66 12.99
N ARG A 176 -5.28 32.09 11.88
CA ARG A 176 -5.04 32.84 10.63
C ARG A 176 -6.30 33.47 10.07
N SER A 177 -7.44 32.78 10.14
CA SER A 177 -8.69 33.36 9.66
C SER A 177 -9.24 34.43 10.59
N GLU A 178 -9.17 34.22 11.90
CA GLU A 178 -9.63 35.21 12.88
C GLU A 178 -8.71 36.44 12.90
N ALA A 179 -7.40 36.26 12.64
CA ALA A 179 -6.45 37.36 12.46
C ALA A 179 -6.85 38.32 11.33
N TYR A 180 -7.53 37.83 10.28
CA TYR A 180 -8.03 38.67 9.20
C TYR A 180 -9.08 39.70 9.67
N PHE A 181 -9.80 39.42 10.75
CA PHE A 181 -10.81 40.32 11.32
C PHE A 181 -10.32 41.02 12.59
N THR A 182 -9.08 40.76 13.00
CA THR A 182 -8.49 41.36 14.20
C THR A 182 -7.85 42.71 13.86
N GLN A 183 -8.22 43.75 14.59
CA GLN A 183 -7.68 45.10 14.42
C GLN A 183 -6.14 45.10 14.54
N GLY A 184 -5.46 45.69 13.57
CA GLY A 184 -4.00 45.76 13.52
C GLY A 184 -3.32 44.55 12.85
N LEU A 185 -4.03 43.46 12.59
CA LEU A 185 -3.52 42.28 11.87
C LEU A 185 -4.17 42.10 10.50
N GLY A 186 -5.46 42.41 10.39
CA GLY A 186 -6.24 42.34 9.15
C GLY A 186 -6.40 43.68 8.43
N PRO A 187 -7.08 43.70 7.26
CA PRO A 187 -7.44 44.95 6.60
C PRO A 187 -8.39 45.80 7.44
N ALA A 188 -8.23 47.12 7.42
CA ALA A 188 -9.02 48.06 8.22
C ALA A 188 -10.53 48.04 7.91
N ALA A 189 -10.93 47.54 6.74
CA ALA A 189 -12.32 47.47 6.27
C ALA A 189 -13.00 46.10 6.52
N ALA A 190 -12.39 45.20 7.30
CA ALA A 190 -13.03 43.94 7.68
C ALA A 190 -14.21 44.22 8.64
N ASP A 191 -15.43 43.96 8.20
CA ASP A 191 -16.65 44.24 8.98
C ASP A 191 -17.18 43.00 9.73
N SER A 192 -18.01 43.22 10.76
CA SER A 192 -18.63 42.15 11.53
C SER A 192 -19.52 41.23 10.66
N SER A 193 -20.07 41.76 9.58
CA SER A 193 -20.91 41.02 8.64
C SER A 193 -20.12 39.95 7.87
N SER A 194 -18.93 40.29 7.35
CA SER A 194 -18.04 39.36 6.67
C SER A 194 -17.41 38.33 7.61
N TRP A 195 -17.21 38.68 8.88
CA TRP A 195 -16.81 37.73 9.91
C TRP A 195 -17.87 36.64 10.15
N LEU A 196 -19.16 37.02 10.28
CA LEU A 196 -20.28 36.08 10.44
C LEU A 196 -20.43 35.12 9.24
N ARG A 197 -20.07 35.58 8.03
CA ARG A 197 -20.09 34.77 6.80
C ARG A 197 -18.84 33.91 6.62
N THR A 198 -17.88 33.91 7.55
CA THR A 198 -16.63 33.15 7.44
C THR A 198 -16.64 31.95 8.38
N TRP A 199 -16.86 30.76 7.80
CA TRP A 199 -17.06 29.52 8.54
C TRP A 199 -15.83 28.61 8.42
N HIS A 200 -15.49 27.97 9.53
CA HIS A 200 -14.36 27.03 9.61
C HIS A 200 -14.87 25.67 10.04
N LEU A 201 -14.51 24.66 9.25
CA LEU A 201 -14.84 23.26 9.49
C LEU A 201 -13.56 22.44 9.60
N ARG A 202 -13.65 21.31 10.31
CA ARG A 202 -12.52 20.42 10.55
C ARG A 202 -12.96 18.97 10.61
N THR A 203 -12.16 18.08 10.05
CA THR A 203 -12.38 16.63 10.13
C THR A 203 -11.03 15.94 10.24
N GLY A 204 -10.84 15.09 11.25
CA GLY A 204 -9.71 14.16 11.24
C GLY A 204 -9.93 13.08 10.21
N CYS A 205 -8.84 12.45 9.75
CA CYS A 205 -8.95 11.41 8.74
C CYS A 205 -9.69 10.17 9.26
N ALA A 206 -10.94 9.99 8.82
CA ALA A 206 -11.80 8.87 9.20
C ALA A 206 -11.22 7.51 8.78
N ALA A 207 -10.52 7.43 7.64
CA ALA A 207 -9.85 6.20 7.22
C ALA A 207 -8.78 5.74 8.23
N HIS A 208 -7.99 6.68 8.75
CA HIS A 208 -7.05 6.41 9.85
C HIS A 208 -7.78 6.06 11.15
N ASP A 209 -8.92 6.68 11.44
CA ASP A 209 -9.73 6.35 12.62
C ASP A 209 -10.25 4.91 12.58
N MET A 210 -10.72 4.43 11.42
CA MET A 210 -11.16 3.04 11.20
C MET A 210 -10.01 2.04 11.29
N GLN A 211 -8.85 2.35 10.70
CA GLN A 211 -7.67 1.52 10.84
C GLN A 211 -7.20 1.47 12.31
N ASN A 212 -7.25 2.59 13.01
CA ASN A 212 -6.91 2.64 14.43
C ASN A 212 -7.94 1.90 15.29
N ALA A 213 -9.22 1.88 14.92
CA ALA A 213 -10.23 1.08 15.58
C ALA A 213 -9.86 -0.41 15.59
N LEU A 214 -9.35 -0.93 14.45
CA LEU A 214 -8.82 -2.29 14.36
C LEU A 214 -7.56 -2.50 15.22
N LYS A 215 -6.66 -1.51 15.27
CA LYS A 215 -5.47 -1.59 16.14
C LYS A 215 -5.86 -1.65 17.61
N TRP A 216 -6.84 -0.85 18.02
CA TRP A 216 -7.34 -0.84 19.41
C TRP A 216 -8.10 -2.11 19.76
N SER A 217 -8.88 -2.67 18.84
CA SER A 217 -9.59 -3.93 19.07
C SER A 217 -8.65 -5.12 19.26
N LEU A 218 -7.48 -5.10 18.61
CA LEU A 218 -6.49 -6.16 18.68
C LEU A 218 -5.30 -5.86 19.62
N ALA A 219 -5.29 -4.71 20.30
CA ALA A 219 -4.14 -4.26 21.11
C ALA A 219 -3.73 -5.24 22.21
N ALA A 220 -4.68 -6.04 22.70
CA ALA A 220 -4.45 -7.09 23.70
C ALA A 220 -3.59 -8.25 23.19
N HIS A 221 -3.62 -8.51 21.89
CA HIS A 221 -3.05 -9.69 21.24
C HIS A 221 -1.98 -9.34 20.19
N GLY A 222 -1.88 -8.07 19.77
CA GLY A 222 -0.94 -7.61 18.75
C GLY A 222 0.27 -6.88 19.34
N SER A 223 1.36 -7.60 19.58
CA SER A 223 2.67 -6.98 19.85
C SER A 223 3.40 -6.62 18.54
N ALA A 224 4.35 -5.68 18.59
CA ALA A 224 5.15 -5.32 17.42
C ALA A 224 5.90 -6.53 16.81
N ASP A 225 6.33 -7.46 17.66
CA ASP A 225 7.01 -8.69 17.22
C ASP A 225 6.05 -9.65 16.51
N ILE A 226 4.82 -9.81 17.03
CA ILE A 226 3.77 -10.63 16.37
C ILE A 226 3.47 -10.08 14.97
N ILE A 227 3.27 -8.77 14.85
CA ILE A 227 2.98 -8.11 13.56
C ILE A 227 4.15 -8.29 12.58
N LYS A 228 5.39 -8.13 13.05
CA LYS A 228 6.59 -8.32 12.23
C LYS A 228 6.74 -9.78 11.77
N ASP A 229 6.52 -10.73 12.65
CA ASP A 229 6.61 -12.15 12.30
C ASP A 229 5.53 -12.57 11.31
N LEU A 230 4.29 -12.08 11.47
CA LEU A 230 3.20 -12.33 10.53
C LEU A 230 3.49 -11.77 9.13
N HIS A 231 4.14 -10.61 9.03
CA HIS A 231 4.66 -10.10 7.76
C HIS A 231 5.60 -11.13 7.11
N ILE A 232 6.56 -11.66 7.86
CA ILE A 232 7.54 -12.64 7.38
C ILE A 232 6.87 -13.96 6.98
N VAL A 233 5.90 -14.44 7.75
CA VAL A 233 5.13 -15.67 7.46
C VAL A 233 4.40 -15.54 6.12
N LEU A 234 3.70 -14.42 5.89
CA LEU A 234 2.98 -14.21 4.64
C LEU A 234 3.90 -14.01 3.44
N GLU A 235 4.99 -13.24 3.58
CA GLU A 235 5.97 -13.12 2.49
C GLU A 235 6.69 -14.46 2.21
N SER A 236 6.91 -15.30 3.21
CA SER A 236 7.42 -16.67 3.04
C SER A 236 6.50 -17.49 2.13
N LEU A 237 5.18 -17.50 2.41
CA LEU A 237 4.21 -18.23 1.60
C LEU A 237 4.10 -17.68 0.17
N ARG A 238 4.02 -16.36 0.03
CA ARG A 238 3.89 -15.68 -1.27
C ARG A 238 5.08 -15.91 -2.19
N ASN A 239 6.30 -15.83 -1.65
CA ASN A 239 7.53 -16.04 -2.42
C ASN A 239 7.84 -17.53 -2.66
N SER A 240 7.12 -18.44 -1.99
CA SER A 240 7.30 -19.90 -2.12
C SER A 240 6.11 -20.60 -2.79
N PHE A 241 5.15 -19.87 -3.35
CA PHE A 241 3.91 -20.42 -3.90
C PHE A 241 4.17 -21.55 -4.91
N THR A 242 5.09 -21.35 -5.86
CA THR A 242 5.42 -22.35 -6.89
C THR A 242 5.96 -23.65 -6.28
N LEU A 243 6.72 -23.54 -5.19
CA LEU A 243 7.28 -24.70 -4.47
C LEU A 243 6.16 -25.47 -3.76
N LEU A 244 5.25 -24.75 -3.09
CA LEU A 244 4.10 -25.36 -2.42
C LEU A 244 3.14 -26.01 -3.43
N HIS A 245 2.91 -25.36 -4.56
CA HIS A 245 2.08 -25.89 -5.64
C HIS A 245 2.66 -27.20 -6.23
N ALA A 246 3.98 -27.29 -6.40
CA ALA A 246 4.62 -28.51 -6.88
C ALA A 246 4.43 -29.72 -5.94
N GLN A 247 4.28 -29.46 -4.64
CA GLN A 247 4.03 -30.50 -3.63
C GLN A 247 2.56 -30.88 -3.48
N LEU A 248 1.64 -30.08 -4.01
CA LEU A 248 0.19 -30.26 -3.82
C LEU A 248 -0.33 -31.63 -4.32
N PRO A 249 0.08 -32.16 -5.49
CA PRO A 249 -0.39 -33.49 -5.92
C PRO A 249 0.01 -34.61 -4.94
N HIS A 250 1.24 -34.55 -4.43
CA HIS A 250 1.75 -35.52 -3.46
C HIS A 250 1.02 -35.41 -2.11
N PHE A 251 0.72 -34.17 -1.69
CA PHE A 251 -0.08 -33.90 -0.50
C PHE A 251 -1.49 -34.49 -0.64
N LEU A 252 -2.20 -34.21 -1.75
CA LEU A 252 -3.53 -34.76 -1.99
C LEU A 252 -3.54 -36.28 -2.04
N HIS A 253 -2.55 -36.89 -2.70
CA HIS A 253 -2.42 -38.35 -2.73
C HIS A 253 -2.24 -38.96 -1.33
N SER A 254 -1.53 -38.28 -0.44
CA SER A 254 -1.17 -38.83 0.88
C SER A 254 -2.21 -38.55 1.96
N HIS A 255 -2.99 -37.48 1.84
CA HIS A 255 -3.81 -36.96 2.94
C HIS A 255 -5.31 -36.86 2.62
N LEU A 256 -5.76 -36.97 1.36
CA LEU A 256 -7.17 -36.75 1.01
C LEU A 256 -8.08 -37.92 1.46
N VAL A 257 -9.15 -37.59 2.18
CA VAL A 257 -10.20 -38.52 2.61
C VAL A 257 -11.57 -37.89 2.33
N ALA A 258 -12.49 -38.64 1.71
CA ALA A 258 -13.86 -38.17 1.39
C ALA A 258 -14.88 -38.82 2.33
N ASP A 259 -14.90 -38.38 3.58
CA ASP A 259 -15.67 -38.99 4.67
C ASP A 259 -16.42 -37.97 5.54
N LEU A 260 -16.34 -36.66 5.25
CA LEU A 260 -17.15 -35.69 5.99
C LEU A 260 -18.61 -35.94 5.64
N PRO A 261 -19.48 -36.20 6.64
CA PRO A 261 -20.90 -36.22 6.39
C PRO A 261 -21.33 -34.87 5.81
N PRO A 262 -22.39 -34.83 4.99
CA PRO A 262 -22.92 -33.58 4.48
C PRO A 262 -23.31 -32.71 5.68
N GLU A 263 -22.48 -31.71 5.96
CA GLU A 263 -22.76 -30.68 6.95
C GLU A 263 -23.93 -29.83 6.45
N ASP A 264 -24.56 -29.11 7.36
CA ASP A 264 -25.47 -28.04 6.98
C ASP A 264 -24.76 -27.05 6.04
N MET A 265 -25.28 -26.92 4.82
CA MET A 265 -24.66 -26.11 3.77
C MET A 265 -24.58 -24.64 4.21
N GLU A 266 -25.59 -24.14 4.93
CA GLU A 266 -25.62 -22.78 5.43
C GLU A 266 -24.47 -22.53 6.43
N SER A 267 -24.27 -23.44 7.38
CA SER A 267 -23.15 -23.39 8.33
C SER A 267 -21.78 -23.47 7.66
N ALA A 268 -21.63 -24.30 6.61
CA ALA A 268 -20.40 -24.39 5.84
C ALA A 268 -20.13 -23.10 5.05
N MET A 269 -21.14 -22.55 4.39
CA MET A 269 -21.05 -21.26 3.68
C MET A 269 -20.70 -20.13 4.65
N GLU A 270 -21.32 -20.06 5.83
CA GLU A 270 -21.00 -19.07 6.86
C GLU A 270 -19.51 -19.08 7.23
N PHE A 271 -18.96 -20.27 7.50
CA PHE A 271 -17.54 -20.44 7.85
C PHE A 271 -16.61 -19.97 6.72
N TRP A 272 -16.88 -20.35 5.47
CA TRP A 272 -16.03 -19.98 4.34
C TRP A 272 -16.17 -18.50 3.97
N GLN A 273 -17.37 -17.92 4.09
CA GLN A 273 -17.60 -16.50 3.93
C GLN A 273 -16.79 -15.70 4.95
N LEU A 274 -16.78 -16.12 6.22
CA LEU A 274 -15.97 -15.50 7.28
C LEU A 274 -14.48 -15.47 6.92
N LEU A 275 -13.98 -16.51 6.25
CA LEU A 275 -12.59 -16.62 5.78
C LEU A 275 -12.33 -15.90 4.43
N GLY A 276 -13.30 -15.12 3.94
CA GLY A 276 -13.15 -14.25 2.78
C GLY A 276 -13.35 -14.94 1.43
N VAL A 277 -14.10 -16.04 1.38
CA VAL A 277 -14.53 -16.66 0.12
C VAL A 277 -15.60 -15.77 -0.54
N GLU A 278 -15.37 -15.38 -1.80
CA GLU A 278 -16.26 -14.56 -2.61
C GLU A 278 -17.54 -15.32 -2.99
N ALA A 279 -18.66 -14.60 -3.12
CA ALA A 279 -19.98 -15.19 -3.38
C ALA A 279 -19.99 -16.15 -4.58
N ASP A 280 -19.31 -15.80 -5.67
CA ASP A 280 -19.22 -16.60 -6.91
C ASP A 280 -18.61 -17.99 -6.72
N HIS A 281 -17.85 -18.19 -5.63
CA HIS A 281 -17.16 -19.44 -5.32
C HIS A 281 -17.66 -20.08 -4.02
N LEU A 282 -18.55 -19.42 -3.29
CA LEU A 282 -18.93 -19.82 -1.94
C LEU A 282 -19.64 -21.17 -1.90
N GLU A 283 -20.61 -21.37 -2.79
CA GLU A 283 -21.36 -22.63 -2.90
C GLU A 283 -20.43 -23.81 -3.25
N GLU A 284 -19.51 -23.63 -4.20
CA GLU A 284 -18.58 -24.68 -4.62
C GLU A 284 -17.59 -25.03 -3.50
N ILE A 285 -17.01 -24.03 -2.82
CA ILE A 285 -16.09 -24.27 -1.70
C ILE A 285 -16.83 -24.90 -0.51
N ALA A 286 -18.06 -24.48 -0.23
CA ALA A 286 -18.89 -25.06 0.83
C ALA A 286 -19.34 -26.49 0.50
N HIS A 287 -19.57 -26.81 -0.78
CA HIS A 287 -19.86 -28.16 -1.24
C HIS A 287 -18.64 -29.10 -1.09
N VAL A 288 -17.45 -28.63 -1.46
CA VAL A 288 -16.22 -29.41 -1.25
C VAL A 288 -15.88 -29.55 0.25
N ASN A 289 -16.12 -28.47 1.00
CA ASN A 289 -15.88 -28.31 2.44
C ASN A 289 -14.54 -28.85 2.95
N PRO A 290 -13.39 -28.45 2.35
CA PRO A 290 -12.10 -29.04 2.70
C PRO A 290 -11.69 -28.67 4.13
N TRP A 291 -11.38 -29.66 4.96
CA TRP A 291 -11.01 -29.46 6.35
C TRP A 291 -9.87 -30.39 6.76
N PHE A 292 -8.73 -29.81 7.13
CA PHE A 292 -7.56 -30.57 7.56
C PHE A 292 -7.54 -30.76 9.07
N PHE A 293 -7.68 -32.00 9.52
CA PHE A 293 -7.56 -32.37 10.93
C PHE A 293 -7.05 -33.81 11.06
N ASN A 294 -6.49 -34.15 12.23
CA ASN A 294 -5.95 -35.49 12.51
C ASN A 294 -4.96 -36.03 11.45
N GLY A 295 -4.26 -35.14 10.75
CA GLY A 295 -3.27 -35.51 9.73
C GLY A 295 -3.84 -35.86 8.36
N ALA A 296 -5.14 -35.68 8.13
CA ALA A 296 -5.80 -35.89 6.85
C ALA A 296 -6.57 -34.65 6.41
N LEU A 297 -6.71 -34.46 5.09
CA LEU A 297 -7.59 -33.49 4.48
C LEU A 297 -8.93 -34.17 4.19
N HIS A 298 -9.91 -33.87 5.04
CA HIS A 298 -11.24 -34.42 4.90
C HIS A 298 -12.09 -33.51 3.98
N VAL A 299 -12.86 -34.11 3.08
CA VAL A 299 -13.78 -33.42 2.16
C VAL A 299 -15.15 -34.08 2.21
N SER A 300 -16.18 -33.42 1.66
CA SER A 300 -17.54 -33.95 1.62
C SER A 300 -17.59 -35.38 1.07
N SER A 301 -18.34 -36.26 1.74
CA SER A 301 -18.55 -37.64 1.30
C SER A 301 -19.24 -37.73 -0.07
N SER A 302 -19.96 -36.67 -0.49
CA SER A 302 -20.57 -36.60 -1.83
C SER A 302 -19.55 -36.66 -2.96
N LEU A 303 -18.31 -36.24 -2.70
CA LEU A 303 -17.22 -36.27 -3.68
C LEU A 303 -16.61 -37.67 -3.84
N ALA A 304 -16.95 -38.64 -2.99
CA ALA A 304 -16.32 -39.96 -3.01
C ALA A 304 -16.47 -40.69 -4.36
N ASP A 305 -17.64 -40.50 -5.00
CA ASP A 305 -18.05 -41.17 -6.24
C ASP A 305 -17.80 -40.32 -7.51
N GLU A 306 -17.18 -39.14 -7.38
CA GLU A 306 -16.96 -38.22 -8.51
C GLU A 306 -15.60 -38.43 -9.20
N ASP A 307 -15.63 -38.58 -10.52
CA ASP A 307 -14.44 -38.83 -11.36
C ASP A 307 -13.43 -37.65 -11.35
N ASP A 308 -13.90 -36.42 -11.08
CA ASP A 308 -13.09 -35.20 -11.08
C ASP A 308 -12.75 -34.68 -9.66
N ARG A 309 -13.00 -35.48 -8.61
CA ARG A 309 -12.74 -35.14 -7.19
C ARG A 309 -11.40 -34.45 -6.96
N LEU A 310 -10.31 -35.02 -7.49
CA LEU A 310 -8.96 -34.47 -7.29
C LEU A 310 -8.80 -33.08 -7.92
N ALA A 311 -9.42 -32.86 -9.08
CA ALA A 311 -9.37 -31.57 -9.77
C ALA A 311 -10.19 -30.52 -9.01
N ARG A 312 -11.39 -30.86 -8.53
CA ARG A 312 -12.24 -29.96 -7.73
C ARG A 312 -11.56 -29.57 -6.41
N VAL A 313 -11.03 -30.55 -5.67
CA VAL A 313 -10.32 -30.31 -4.40
C VAL A 313 -9.04 -29.49 -4.63
N SER A 314 -8.26 -29.81 -5.67
CA SER A 314 -7.08 -29.02 -6.03
C SER A 314 -7.44 -27.59 -6.39
N GLY A 315 -8.53 -27.39 -7.15
CA GLY A 315 -9.04 -26.07 -7.51
C GLY A 315 -9.47 -25.27 -6.27
N ALA A 316 -10.15 -25.91 -5.33
CA ALA A 316 -10.55 -25.30 -4.05
C ALA A 316 -9.34 -24.85 -3.23
N ILE A 317 -8.31 -25.70 -3.09
CA ILE A 317 -7.08 -25.33 -2.35
C ILE A 317 -6.35 -24.16 -3.03
N LEU A 318 -6.21 -24.21 -4.36
CA LEU A 318 -5.60 -23.13 -5.12
C LEU A 318 -6.36 -21.81 -4.96
N TYR A 319 -7.68 -21.87 -4.94
CA TYR A 319 -8.53 -20.73 -4.64
C TYR A 319 -8.27 -20.19 -3.23
N LEU A 320 -8.12 -21.06 -2.23
CA LEU A 320 -7.91 -20.65 -0.83
C LEU A 320 -6.48 -20.14 -0.57
N PHE A 321 -5.49 -20.52 -1.39
CA PHE A 321 -4.10 -20.05 -1.32
C PHE A 321 -3.90 -18.65 -1.94
N ARG A 322 -4.75 -17.70 -1.57
CA ARG A 322 -4.71 -16.29 -2.01
C ARG A 322 -3.99 -15.40 -1.00
N TRP A 323 -2.76 -15.75 -0.61
CA TRP A 323 -2.01 -14.99 0.39
C TRP A 323 -1.80 -13.53 -0.04
N ARG A 324 -2.37 -12.60 0.72
CA ARG A 324 -2.27 -11.17 0.47
C ARG A 324 -0.99 -10.59 1.10
N ARG A 325 -0.49 -9.49 0.52
CA ARG A 325 0.59 -8.71 1.13
C ARG A 325 0.08 -8.12 2.46
N PHE A 326 0.80 -8.37 3.53
CA PHE A 326 0.48 -7.81 4.84
C PHE A 326 1.30 -6.54 5.11
N VAL A 327 0.60 -5.42 5.31
CA VAL A 327 1.19 -4.13 5.68
C VAL A 327 0.26 -3.44 6.67
N ASP A 328 0.60 -3.47 7.95
CA ASP A 328 -0.21 -2.89 9.04
C ASP A 328 -0.44 -1.37 8.92
N THR A 329 0.36 -0.67 8.09
CA THR A 329 0.20 0.75 7.75
C THR A 329 -0.74 1.02 6.59
N ARG A 330 -1.16 0.00 5.81
CA ARG A 330 -2.08 0.19 4.67
C ARG A 330 -3.50 -0.24 5.01
N PHE A 331 -4.47 0.57 4.58
CA PHE A 331 -5.91 0.33 4.75
C PHE A 331 -6.37 -1.02 4.16
N CYS A 332 -7.31 -1.68 4.86
CA CYS A 332 -7.95 -2.95 4.49
C CYS A 332 -7.02 -4.13 4.13
N THR A 333 -5.77 -4.15 4.63
CA THR A 333 -4.85 -5.26 4.34
C THR A 333 -4.81 -6.32 5.43
N VAL A 334 -5.07 -5.96 6.69
CA VAL A 334 -4.91 -6.85 7.84
C VAL A 334 -5.93 -7.97 7.81
N GLY A 335 -7.23 -7.67 7.78
CA GLY A 335 -8.28 -8.67 7.79
C GLY A 335 -8.19 -9.59 6.57
N ALA A 336 -8.02 -9.03 5.37
CA ALA A 336 -7.88 -9.81 4.14
C ALA A 336 -6.67 -10.76 4.16
N ALA A 337 -5.53 -10.32 4.69
CA ALA A 337 -4.35 -11.16 4.83
C ALA A 337 -4.55 -12.28 5.87
N MET A 338 -5.13 -11.95 7.03
CA MET A 338 -5.39 -12.93 8.10
C MET A 338 -6.42 -13.98 7.67
N ARG A 339 -7.50 -13.56 7.00
CA ARG A 339 -8.51 -14.43 6.38
C ARG A 339 -7.87 -15.41 5.39
N SER A 340 -7.02 -14.92 4.47
CA SER A 340 -6.32 -15.78 3.50
C SER A 340 -5.33 -16.77 4.16
N LEU A 341 -4.63 -16.33 5.23
CA LEU A 341 -3.74 -17.21 5.98
C LEU A 341 -4.54 -18.30 6.69
N LEU A 342 -5.62 -17.91 7.39
CA LEU A 342 -6.45 -18.83 8.15
C LEU A 342 -7.17 -19.84 7.25
N ALA A 343 -7.69 -19.40 6.10
CA ALA A 343 -8.23 -20.27 5.04
C ALA A 343 -7.21 -21.31 4.58
N SER A 344 -5.96 -20.90 4.33
CA SER A 344 -4.91 -21.83 3.92
C SER A 344 -4.55 -22.84 5.04
N LEU A 345 -4.55 -22.41 6.30
CA LEU A 345 -4.30 -23.28 7.46
C LEU A 345 -5.41 -24.31 7.64
N ALA A 346 -6.66 -23.92 7.43
CA ALA A 346 -7.83 -24.81 7.50
C ALA A 346 -7.77 -25.97 6.50
N VAL A 347 -7.05 -25.81 5.37
CA VAL A 347 -6.88 -26.84 4.34
C VAL A 347 -5.49 -27.48 4.34
N GLY A 348 -4.73 -27.34 5.44
CA GLY A 348 -3.49 -28.09 5.65
C GLY A 348 -2.21 -27.43 5.14
N CYS A 349 -2.20 -26.10 4.95
CA CYS A 349 -1.00 -25.35 4.53
C CYS A 349 0.23 -25.65 5.41
N HIS A 350 0.04 -25.83 6.72
CA HIS A 350 1.15 -26.19 7.61
C HIS A 350 1.83 -27.51 7.22
N GLU A 351 1.05 -28.53 6.87
CA GLU A 351 1.58 -29.84 6.48
C GLU A 351 2.21 -29.79 5.08
N LEU A 352 1.61 -29.03 4.17
CA LEU A 352 2.18 -28.80 2.85
C LEU A 352 3.54 -28.08 2.93
N VAL A 353 3.67 -27.05 3.78
CA VAL A 353 4.95 -26.38 4.04
C VAL A 353 5.95 -27.35 4.66
N ASN A 354 5.56 -28.15 5.66
CA ASN A 354 6.45 -29.15 6.25
C ASN A 354 7.00 -30.12 5.21
N ARG A 355 6.13 -30.64 4.34
CA ARG A 355 6.53 -31.52 3.23
C ARG A 355 7.50 -30.82 2.28
N ALA A 356 7.18 -29.61 1.85
CA ALA A 356 8.05 -28.82 0.99
C ALA A 356 9.44 -28.58 1.62
N ARG A 357 9.52 -28.36 2.93
CA ARG A 357 10.79 -28.17 3.64
C ARG A 357 11.60 -29.46 3.83
N GLN A 358 10.93 -30.62 3.83
CA GLN A 358 11.58 -31.94 3.92
C GLN A 358 12.08 -32.43 2.57
N ASP A 359 11.52 -31.90 1.47
CA ASP A 359 11.98 -32.20 0.12
C ASP A 359 13.35 -31.57 -0.15
N LYS A 360 14.31 -32.40 -0.53
CA LYS A 360 15.70 -31.98 -0.79
C LYS A 360 15.83 -31.13 -2.06
N ASP A 361 14.85 -31.24 -2.96
CA ASP A 361 14.83 -30.50 -4.23
C ASP A 361 14.14 -29.14 -4.08
N THR A 362 13.56 -28.86 -2.91
CA THR A 362 12.89 -27.60 -2.59
C THR A 362 13.79 -26.69 -1.74
N THR A 363 13.92 -25.41 -2.10
CA THR A 363 14.70 -24.42 -1.33
C THR A 363 13.97 -23.95 -0.07
N ASP A 364 14.64 -23.98 1.08
CA ASP A 364 14.09 -23.48 2.35
C ASP A 364 14.32 -21.96 2.55
N TYR A 365 14.92 -21.25 1.58
CA TYR A 365 15.34 -19.86 1.73
C TYR A 365 14.20 -18.90 2.14
N HIS A 366 13.03 -19.02 1.53
CA HIS A 366 11.85 -18.25 1.94
C HIS A 366 10.99 -19.03 2.94
N LEU A 367 10.83 -20.35 2.74
CA LEU A 367 9.95 -21.22 3.54
C LEU A 367 10.31 -21.27 5.03
N HIS A 368 11.58 -21.08 5.40
CA HIS A 368 11.97 -21.02 6.82
C HIS A 368 11.24 -19.90 7.58
N GLY A 369 10.78 -18.86 6.89
CA GLY A 369 10.04 -17.75 7.47
C GLY A 369 8.71 -18.19 8.09
N PHE A 370 8.08 -19.22 7.52
CA PHE A 370 6.84 -19.80 8.03
C PHE A 370 6.99 -20.39 9.44
N ALA A 371 8.20 -20.84 9.82
CA ALA A 371 8.47 -21.39 11.16
C ALA A 371 8.29 -20.37 12.30
N ARG A 372 8.15 -19.07 11.98
CA ARG A 372 7.81 -18.03 12.96
C ARG A 372 6.35 -18.05 13.40
N LEU A 373 5.48 -18.76 12.68
CA LEU A 373 4.06 -18.88 13.03
C LEU A 373 3.91 -19.76 14.28
N GLN A 374 3.72 -19.12 15.45
CA GLN A 374 3.51 -19.80 16.73
C GLN A 374 2.08 -19.61 17.23
N GLN A 375 1.78 -20.21 18.39
CA GLN A 375 0.44 -20.18 18.98
C GLN A 375 -0.10 -18.76 19.19
N ALA A 376 0.72 -17.85 19.72
CA ALA A 376 0.31 -16.45 19.93
C ALA A 376 -0.03 -15.73 18.60
N HIS A 377 0.67 -16.07 17.52
CA HIS A 377 0.36 -15.54 16.18
C HIS A 377 -0.96 -16.10 15.65
N LEU A 378 -1.26 -17.39 15.89
CA LEU A 378 -2.54 -18.00 15.50
C LEU A 378 -3.72 -17.34 16.22
N GLU A 379 -3.59 -17.06 17.52
CA GLU A 379 -4.61 -16.35 18.29
C GLU A 379 -4.87 -14.96 17.70
N TYR A 380 -3.81 -14.22 17.36
CA TYR A 380 -3.94 -12.95 16.66
C TYR A 380 -4.63 -13.11 15.29
N VAL A 381 -4.21 -14.09 14.49
CA VAL A 381 -4.78 -14.34 13.13
C VAL A 381 -6.28 -14.62 13.21
N VAL A 382 -6.72 -15.46 14.14
CA VAL A 382 -8.15 -15.79 14.32
C VAL A 382 -8.94 -14.56 14.79
N LEU A 383 -8.45 -13.86 15.82
CA LEU A 383 -9.12 -12.66 16.33
C LEU A 383 -9.17 -11.53 15.29
N ALA A 384 -8.10 -11.34 14.52
CA ALA A 384 -8.06 -10.35 13.44
C ALA A 384 -8.95 -10.75 12.26
N THR A 385 -9.12 -12.05 11.99
CA THR A 385 -10.05 -12.54 10.95
C THR A 385 -11.48 -12.15 11.27
N VAL A 386 -11.92 -12.33 12.52
CA VAL A 386 -13.27 -12.00 12.96
C VAL A 386 -13.44 -10.50 13.23
N GLY A 387 -12.53 -9.92 14.03
CA GLY A 387 -12.63 -8.53 14.49
C GLY A 387 -12.40 -7.47 13.41
N ALA A 388 -11.85 -7.85 12.25
CA ALA A 388 -11.64 -6.90 11.15
C ALA A 388 -12.91 -6.59 10.35
N TRP A 389 -13.96 -7.42 10.37
CA TRP A 389 -15.17 -7.20 9.58
C TRP A 389 -15.82 -5.83 9.85
N VAL A 390 -16.01 -5.48 11.13
CA VAL A 390 -16.62 -4.21 11.55
C VAL A 390 -15.81 -2.98 11.06
N PRO A 391 -14.53 -2.80 11.42
CA PRO A 391 -13.77 -1.63 10.97
C PRO A 391 -13.42 -1.66 9.48
N GLU A 392 -13.24 -2.83 8.85
CA GLU A 392 -12.97 -2.91 7.40
C GLU A 392 -14.21 -2.61 6.57
N GLY A 393 -15.40 -3.06 6.95
CA GLY A 393 -16.67 -2.72 6.28
C GLY A 393 -16.90 -1.21 6.24
N ALA A 394 -16.76 -0.56 7.40
CA ALA A 394 -16.81 0.91 7.50
C ALA A 394 -15.70 1.60 6.68
N LEU A 395 -14.48 1.05 6.69
CA LEU A 395 -13.37 1.59 5.92
C LEU A 395 -13.58 1.47 4.41
N PHE A 396 -14.17 0.38 3.92
CA PHE A 396 -14.51 0.23 2.50
C PHE A 396 -15.46 1.34 2.04
N LEU A 397 -16.50 1.68 2.83
CA LEU A 397 -17.37 2.81 2.54
C LEU A 397 -16.58 4.13 2.42
N VAL A 398 -15.68 4.41 3.36
CA VAL A 398 -14.86 5.64 3.32
C VAL A 398 -13.90 5.67 2.15
N LEU A 399 -13.32 4.52 1.77
CA LEU A 399 -12.42 4.43 0.62
C LEU A 399 -13.15 4.60 -0.72
N GLU A 400 -14.41 4.20 -0.78
CA GLU A 400 -15.28 4.42 -1.94
C GLU A 400 -15.70 5.90 -2.03
N ASP A 401 -16.20 6.47 -0.93
CA ASP A 401 -16.58 7.88 -0.83
C ASP A 401 -16.47 8.36 0.62
N ASP A 402 -15.58 9.32 0.85
CA ASP A 402 -15.26 9.84 2.18
C ASP A 402 -16.14 11.02 2.61
N ARG A 403 -17.23 11.31 1.90
CA ARG A 403 -18.19 12.37 2.25
C ARG A 403 -19.23 11.87 3.25
N LEU A 404 -18.76 11.60 4.47
CA LEU A 404 -19.52 10.89 5.49
C LEU A 404 -20.84 11.56 5.92
N VAL A 405 -20.98 12.87 5.74
CA VAL A 405 -22.24 13.57 6.03
C VAL A 405 -23.38 13.08 5.11
N ARG A 406 -23.08 12.67 3.86
CA ARG A 406 -24.07 12.08 2.94
C ARG A 406 -24.37 10.62 3.26
N ARG A 407 -23.39 9.91 3.82
CA ARG A 407 -23.41 8.46 4.06
C ARG A 407 -23.54 8.12 5.54
N TYR A 408 -24.09 9.03 6.35
CA TYR A 408 -24.17 8.84 7.78
C TYR A 408 -25.00 7.60 8.14
N ASP A 409 -26.19 7.48 7.56
CA ASP A 409 -27.09 6.34 7.81
C ASP A 409 -26.46 5.03 7.33
N GLU A 410 -25.94 5.01 6.09
CA GLU A 410 -25.25 3.86 5.50
C GLU A 410 -24.03 3.39 6.33
N LEU A 411 -23.23 4.33 6.85
CA LEU A 411 -22.09 4.03 7.71
C LEU A 411 -22.56 3.41 9.04
N ASN A 412 -23.63 3.96 9.64
CA ASN A 412 -24.17 3.45 10.88
C ASN A 412 -24.82 2.06 10.70
N GLU A 413 -25.58 1.87 9.62
CA GLU A 413 -26.17 0.58 9.23
C GLU A 413 -25.08 -0.47 9.00
N THR A 414 -24.05 -0.15 8.21
CA THR A 414 -22.95 -1.09 7.92
C THR A 414 -22.21 -1.52 9.20
N LEU A 415 -21.92 -0.59 10.11
CA LEU A 415 -21.30 -0.95 11.40
C LEU A 415 -22.17 -1.92 12.20
N MET A 416 -23.49 -1.72 12.17
CA MET A 416 -24.45 -2.56 12.88
C MET A 416 -24.64 -3.92 12.23
N ASP A 417 -24.70 -3.98 10.90
CA ASP A 417 -24.84 -5.21 10.13
C ASP A 417 -23.62 -6.10 10.33
N GLU A 418 -22.40 -5.54 10.22
CA GLU A 418 -21.15 -6.27 10.43
C GLU A 418 -21.00 -6.78 11.86
N LEU A 419 -21.40 -5.98 12.84
CA LEU A 419 -21.37 -6.36 14.24
C LEU A 419 -22.40 -7.45 14.56
N THR A 420 -23.59 -7.36 13.95
CA THR A 420 -24.65 -8.37 14.08
C THR A 420 -24.24 -9.68 13.42
N TYR A 421 -23.63 -9.61 12.23
CA TYR A 421 -23.08 -10.77 11.51
C TYR A 421 -22.06 -11.53 12.37
N VAL A 422 -21.07 -10.82 12.94
CA VAL A 422 -20.07 -11.44 13.82
C VAL A 422 -20.72 -12.06 15.08
N ALA A 423 -21.76 -11.44 15.60
CA ALA A 423 -22.47 -11.93 16.78
C ALA A 423 -23.45 -13.09 16.51
N SER A 424 -23.89 -13.25 15.27
CA SER A 424 -24.78 -14.35 14.85
C SER A 424 -24.04 -15.61 14.40
N LEU A 425 -22.69 -15.57 14.33
CA LEU A 425 -21.88 -16.73 13.92
C LEU A 425 -22.24 -17.99 14.72
N SER A 426 -22.47 -19.08 13.98
CA SER A 426 -22.90 -20.37 14.53
C SER A 426 -21.87 -21.01 15.46
N SER A 427 -22.33 -21.91 16.35
CA SER A 427 -21.46 -22.73 17.19
C SER A 427 -20.50 -23.61 16.38
N PHE A 428 -20.91 -24.01 15.17
CA PHE A 428 -20.09 -24.72 14.20
C PHE A 428 -18.86 -23.90 13.81
N THR A 429 -19.06 -22.65 13.41
CA THR A 429 -17.98 -21.73 13.04
C THR A 429 -17.00 -21.51 14.20
N TRP A 430 -17.50 -21.24 15.41
CA TRP A 430 -16.63 -21.07 16.59
C TRP A 430 -15.84 -22.33 16.95
N SER A 431 -16.43 -23.51 16.76
CA SER A 431 -15.75 -24.79 17.00
C SER A 431 -14.63 -25.03 15.99
N ARG A 432 -14.84 -24.72 14.70
CA ARG A 432 -13.78 -24.79 13.69
C ARG A 432 -12.65 -23.81 13.97
N LEU A 433 -12.97 -22.56 14.32
CA LEU A 433 -11.94 -21.57 14.67
C LEU A 433 -11.12 -21.99 15.90
N SER A 434 -11.76 -22.54 16.94
CA SER A 434 -11.09 -23.11 18.12
C SER A 434 -10.13 -24.24 17.76
N ALA A 435 -10.55 -25.14 16.86
CA ALA A 435 -9.71 -26.24 16.41
C ALA A 435 -8.43 -25.75 15.69
N LEU A 436 -8.49 -24.66 14.93
CA LEU A 436 -7.30 -24.05 14.31
C LEU A 436 -6.31 -23.48 15.33
N LEU A 437 -6.81 -23.13 16.53
CA LEU A 437 -6.00 -22.73 17.67
C LEU A 437 -5.48 -23.92 18.48
N LYS A 438 -5.64 -25.16 18.00
CA LYS A 438 -5.25 -26.38 18.75
C LYS A 438 -5.85 -26.37 20.17
N ASP A 439 -7.06 -25.85 20.29
CA ASP A 439 -7.83 -25.70 21.53
C ASP A 439 -7.16 -24.86 22.63
N SER A 440 -6.25 -23.93 22.28
CA SER A 440 -5.71 -22.97 23.27
C SER A 440 -6.79 -22.08 23.89
N MET A 441 -7.84 -21.80 23.13
CA MET A 441 -9.04 -21.10 23.58
C MET A 441 -10.28 -21.92 23.26
N ARG A 442 -11.10 -22.19 24.28
CA ARG A 442 -12.41 -22.82 24.07
C ARG A 442 -13.31 -21.93 23.21
N PRO A 443 -14.25 -22.51 22.43
CA PRO A 443 -15.14 -21.74 21.55
C PRO A 443 -15.86 -20.57 22.24
N GLN A 444 -16.31 -20.76 23.48
CA GLN A 444 -17.01 -19.74 24.25
C GLN A 444 -16.11 -18.55 24.61
N LEU A 445 -14.87 -18.83 25.00
CA LEU A 445 -13.88 -17.79 25.32
C LEU A 445 -13.44 -17.05 24.07
N LEU A 446 -13.21 -17.79 22.97
CA LEU A 446 -12.87 -17.22 21.67
C LEU A 446 -13.98 -16.28 21.19
N ARG A 447 -15.25 -16.72 21.25
CA ARG A 447 -16.41 -15.89 20.92
C ARG A 447 -16.46 -14.62 21.75
N SER A 448 -16.39 -14.73 23.07
CA SER A 448 -16.43 -13.57 23.97
C SER A 448 -15.31 -12.56 23.64
N THR A 449 -14.11 -13.06 23.37
CA THR A 449 -12.93 -12.24 23.04
C THR A 449 -13.08 -11.55 21.68
N ALA A 450 -13.58 -12.26 20.67
CA ALA A 450 -13.83 -11.71 19.35
C ALA A 450 -14.97 -10.66 19.36
N LEU A 451 -16.04 -10.91 20.11
CA LEU A 451 -17.13 -9.94 20.30
C LEU A 451 -16.66 -8.69 21.05
N HIS A 452 -15.82 -8.85 22.08
CA HIS A 452 -15.18 -7.73 22.75
C HIS A 452 -14.36 -6.89 21.76
N ALA A 453 -13.53 -7.53 20.92
CA ALA A 453 -12.76 -6.83 19.88
C ALA A 453 -13.65 -6.09 18.88
N ALA A 454 -14.70 -6.74 18.35
CA ALA A 454 -15.66 -6.11 17.45
C ALA A 454 -16.38 -4.90 18.09
N GLN A 455 -16.76 -5.02 19.37
CA GLN A 455 -17.36 -3.94 20.15
C GLN A 455 -16.41 -2.78 20.40
N VAL A 456 -15.13 -3.05 20.69
CA VAL A 456 -14.10 -2.00 20.81
C VAL A 456 -13.96 -1.25 19.50
N ALA A 457 -13.91 -1.94 18.35
CA ALA A 457 -13.83 -1.29 17.05
C ALA A 457 -15.06 -0.41 16.77
N CYS A 458 -16.27 -0.94 17.01
CA CYS A 458 -17.53 -0.21 16.83
C CYS A 458 -17.57 1.04 17.74
N ALA A 459 -17.33 0.88 19.05
CA ALA A 459 -17.32 1.98 20.00
C ALA A 459 -16.25 3.04 19.67
N TYR A 460 -15.11 2.63 19.13
CA TYR A 460 -14.07 3.57 18.67
C TYR A 460 -14.56 4.46 17.53
N ILE A 461 -15.19 3.86 16.51
CA ILE A 461 -15.70 4.59 15.34
C ILE A 461 -16.88 5.49 15.73
N ARG A 462 -17.79 4.98 16.58
CA ARG A 462 -18.99 5.72 17.01
C ARG A 462 -18.68 6.87 17.95
N GLU A 463 -18.00 6.58 19.06
CA GLU A 463 -17.93 7.49 20.21
C GLU A 463 -16.76 8.45 20.16
N LYS A 464 -15.63 8.05 19.58
CA LYS A 464 -14.40 8.80 19.77
C LYS A 464 -14.30 9.97 18.80
N ASP A 465 -14.52 9.74 17.51
CA ASP A 465 -13.94 10.63 16.49
C ASP A 465 -14.69 10.77 15.15
N VAL A 466 -15.71 9.95 14.86
CA VAL A 466 -16.47 9.99 13.59
C VAL A 466 -17.96 10.25 13.78
N LEU A 467 -18.76 9.26 14.21
CA LEU A 467 -20.23 9.44 14.26
C LEU A 467 -20.68 10.47 15.29
N ARG A 468 -20.09 10.47 16.49
CA ARG A 468 -20.37 11.50 17.50
C ARG A 468 -20.07 12.91 17.00
N VAL A 469 -19.06 13.08 16.14
CA VAL A 469 -18.74 14.38 15.53
C VAL A 469 -19.78 14.76 14.48
N LEU A 470 -20.25 13.80 13.67
CA LEU A 470 -21.35 14.01 12.71
C LEU A 470 -22.67 14.41 13.39
N GLN A 471 -22.93 13.88 14.59
CA GLN A 471 -24.11 14.21 15.40
C GLN A 471 -23.97 15.52 16.19
N ALA A 472 -22.78 16.13 16.24
CA ALA A 472 -22.53 17.39 16.93
C ALA A 472 -22.67 18.61 15.99
N LEU A 473 -22.86 19.80 16.57
CA LEU A 473 -22.76 21.05 15.81
C LEU A 473 -21.30 21.25 15.32
N PRO A 474 -21.11 21.78 14.09
CA PRO A 474 -22.14 22.24 13.15
C PRO A 474 -22.63 21.15 12.18
N TRP A 475 -22.06 19.93 12.21
CA TRP A 475 -22.32 18.86 11.24
C TRP A 475 -23.75 18.35 11.24
N ARG A 476 -24.36 18.23 12.43
CA ARG A 476 -25.76 17.76 12.54
C ARG A 476 -26.76 18.59 11.74
N LEU A 477 -26.45 19.87 11.49
CA LEU A 477 -27.28 20.75 10.67
C LEU A 477 -27.42 20.23 9.23
N ALA A 478 -26.42 19.49 8.74
CA ALA A 478 -26.38 18.95 7.39
C ALA A 478 -26.87 17.50 7.29
N VAL A 479 -27.17 16.83 8.40
CA VAL A 479 -27.72 15.45 8.45
C VAL A 479 -29.24 15.51 8.51
N GLY A 480 -29.95 14.74 7.68
CA GLY A 480 -31.42 14.79 7.62
C GLY A 480 -31.99 16.02 6.90
N ASP A 481 -33.10 16.59 7.38
CA ASP A 481 -33.71 17.80 6.79
C ASP A 481 -33.05 19.08 7.33
N ILE A 482 -32.43 19.85 6.43
CA ILE A 482 -31.70 21.07 6.79
C ILE A 482 -32.63 22.18 7.28
N ASP A 483 -33.84 22.29 6.74
CA ASP A 483 -34.78 23.34 7.14
C ASP A 483 -35.31 23.10 8.56
N GLU A 484 -35.64 21.85 8.89
CA GLU A 484 -36.01 21.45 10.25
C GLU A 484 -34.87 21.71 11.24
N ASN A 485 -33.64 21.32 10.89
CA ASN A 485 -32.46 21.57 11.70
C ASN A 485 -32.20 23.07 11.95
N LEU A 486 -32.38 23.91 10.93
CA LEU A 486 -32.24 25.36 11.05
C LEU A 486 -33.35 25.98 11.93
N ALA A 487 -34.56 25.42 11.90
CA ALA A 487 -35.64 25.82 12.79
C ALA A 487 -35.31 25.44 14.25
N ALA A 488 -34.85 24.21 14.49
CA ALA A 488 -34.42 23.77 15.82
C ALA A 488 -33.26 24.61 16.38
N LEU A 489 -32.28 24.98 15.53
CA LEU A 489 -31.16 25.83 15.92
C LEU A 489 -31.60 27.23 16.41
N LEU A 490 -32.69 27.79 15.87
CA LEU A 490 -33.21 29.10 16.31
C LEU A 490 -33.73 29.07 17.75
N GLU A 491 -34.24 27.92 18.18
CA GLU A 491 -34.81 27.70 19.52
C GLU A 491 -33.74 27.34 20.57
N GLU A 492 -32.57 26.89 20.12
CA GLU A 492 -31.47 26.46 20.98
C GLU A 492 -30.82 27.64 21.73
N LYS A 493 -30.73 27.51 23.06
CA LYS A 493 -30.22 28.58 23.94
C LYS A 493 -28.69 28.54 24.09
N ASP A 494 -28.11 27.35 24.19
CA ASP A 494 -26.71 27.13 24.55
C ASP A 494 -25.91 26.59 23.35
N VAL A 495 -25.61 27.47 22.39
CA VAL A 495 -24.80 27.14 21.20
C VAL A 495 -23.34 27.51 21.43
N HIS A 496 -22.52 26.48 21.71
CA HIS A 496 -21.10 26.63 22.02
C HIS A 496 -20.16 26.52 20.80
N ASP A 497 -20.60 25.84 19.73
CA ASP A 497 -19.81 25.76 18.49
C ASP A 497 -19.81 27.11 17.76
N LEU A 498 -18.63 27.64 17.44
CA LEU A 498 -18.48 28.97 16.85
C LEU A 498 -19.11 29.07 15.45
N THR A 499 -19.00 28.04 14.63
CA THR A 499 -19.57 28.05 13.28
C THR A 499 -21.10 27.99 13.35
N ALA A 500 -21.66 27.11 14.19
CA ALA A 500 -23.10 27.09 14.45
C ALA A 500 -23.61 28.40 15.07
N HIS A 501 -22.84 29.03 15.96
CA HIS A 501 -23.17 30.33 16.51
C HIS A 501 -23.22 31.41 15.41
N LYS A 502 -22.23 31.45 14.51
CA LYS A 502 -22.24 32.37 13.35
C LYS A 502 -23.47 32.14 12.46
N ILE A 503 -23.85 30.88 12.21
CA ILE A 503 -25.07 30.53 11.47
C ILE A 503 -26.32 31.04 12.18
N LEU A 504 -26.45 30.80 13.49
CA LEU A 504 -27.57 31.27 14.31
C LEU A 504 -27.69 32.80 14.30
N GLN A 505 -26.56 33.52 14.40
CA GLN A 505 -26.56 34.98 14.32
C GLN A 505 -27.01 35.48 12.94
N LEU A 506 -26.57 34.85 11.85
CA LEU A 506 -27.04 35.20 10.50
C LEU A 506 -28.55 34.98 10.36
N LEU A 507 -29.10 33.89 10.92
CA LEU A 507 -30.55 33.65 10.93
C LEU A 507 -31.30 34.74 11.72
N ARG A 508 -30.81 35.10 12.92
CA ARG A 508 -31.42 36.14 13.77
C ARG A 508 -31.37 37.53 13.13
N LEU A 509 -30.33 37.82 12.34
CA LEU A 509 -30.20 39.06 11.58
C LEU A 509 -31.04 39.09 10.29
N GLY A 510 -31.78 38.02 9.99
CA GLY A 510 -32.62 37.94 8.79
C GLY A 510 -31.81 37.80 7.50
N TRP A 511 -30.60 37.23 7.54
CA TRP A 511 -29.85 36.91 6.33
C TRP A 511 -30.63 35.92 5.46
N ASN A 512 -30.35 35.91 4.15
CA ASN A 512 -31.04 35.02 3.21
C ASN A 512 -30.91 33.55 3.64
N ARG A 513 -32.03 32.96 4.07
CA ARG A 513 -32.11 31.58 4.55
C ARG A 513 -31.72 30.57 3.48
N GLN A 514 -32.06 30.81 2.22
CA GLN A 514 -31.68 29.93 1.11
C GLN A 514 -30.16 29.89 0.94
N GLN A 515 -29.46 31.02 1.06
CA GLN A 515 -27.99 31.02 1.01
C GLN A 515 -27.35 30.29 2.20
N ILE A 516 -27.96 30.35 3.39
CA ILE A 516 -27.51 29.57 4.56
C ILE A 516 -27.72 28.08 4.29
N LYS A 517 -28.89 27.70 3.76
CA LYS A 517 -29.20 26.32 3.38
C LYS A 517 -28.23 25.80 2.32
N ASP A 518 -27.98 26.56 1.25
CA ASP A 518 -27.03 26.22 0.20
C ASP A 518 -25.60 26.06 0.76
N ALA A 519 -25.22 26.88 1.74
CA ALA A 519 -23.94 26.76 2.43
C ALA A 519 -23.85 25.49 3.30
N ILE A 520 -24.91 25.12 4.00
CA ILE A 520 -24.97 23.88 4.80
C ILE A 520 -25.04 22.65 3.87
N MET A 521 -25.68 22.76 2.71
CA MET A 521 -25.63 21.72 1.68
C MET A 521 -24.19 21.41 1.26
N LEU A 522 -23.31 22.41 1.21
CA LEU A 522 -21.88 22.17 0.93
C LEU A 522 -21.17 21.37 2.04
N PHE A 523 -21.69 21.31 3.26
CA PHE A 523 -21.09 20.46 4.31
C PHE A 523 -21.19 18.98 3.95
N ARG A 524 -22.23 18.61 3.20
CA ARG A 524 -22.42 17.26 2.65
C ARG A 524 -21.33 16.85 1.67
N ASP A 525 -20.57 17.81 1.18
CA ASP A 525 -19.52 17.58 0.20
C ASP A 525 -18.10 17.66 0.76
N VAL A 526 -17.99 17.85 2.07
CA VAL A 526 -16.70 17.86 2.75
C VAL A 526 -16.09 16.46 2.77
N HIS A 527 -14.81 16.37 2.44
CA HIS A 527 -13.99 15.16 2.60
C HIS A 527 -13.67 14.90 4.09
N TRP A 528 -13.95 13.68 4.56
CA TRP A 528 -13.60 13.24 5.92
C TRP A 528 -12.31 12.42 5.97
N SER A 529 -11.57 12.32 4.87
CA SER A 529 -10.31 11.61 4.83
C SER A 529 -9.21 12.40 4.11
N THR A 530 -7.97 11.99 4.31
CA THR A 530 -6.83 12.42 3.49
C THR A 530 -6.67 11.57 2.23
N LEU A 531 -7.67 10.76 1.84
CA LEU A 531 -7.56 9.81 0.71
C LEU A 531 -7.13 10.46 -0.60
N GLY A 532 -7.59 11.69 -0.86
CA GLY A 532 -7.10 12.44 -2.02
C GLY A 532 -5.58 12.66 -1.98
N VAL A 533 -5.04 12.92 -0.80
CA VAL A 533 -3.60 13.04 -0.58
C VAL A 533 -2.90 11.67 -0.61
N GLU A 534 -3.52 10.61 -0.08
CA GLU A 534 -3.01 9.22 -0.16
C GLU A 534 -2.85 8.73 -1.61
N GLN A 535 -3.79 9.07 -2.50
CA GLN A 535 -3.65 8.80 -3.94
C GLN A 535 -2.43 9.49 -4.54
N ALA A 536 -2.05 10.66 -3.98
CA ALA A 536 -0.83 11.36 -4.34
C ALA A 536 0.41 10.60 -3.87
N HIS A 537 0.40 10.04 -2.65
CA HIS A 537 1.45 9.15 -2.17
C HIS A 537 1.62 7.97 -3.11
N GLY A 538 0.51 7.34 -3.53
CA GLY A 538 0.53 6.26 -4.51
C GLY A 538 1.18 6.67 -5.84
N SER A 539 0.96 7.91 -6.29
CA SER A 539 1.61 8.45 -7.50
C SER A 539 3.12 8.56 -7.34
N ALA A 540 3.59 9.06 -6.19
CA ALA A 540 5.02 9.18 -5.90
C ALA A 540 5.67 7.81 -5.68
N ALA A 541 5.03 6.91 -4.95
CA ALA A 541 5.52 5.56 -4.66
C ALA A 541 5.66 4.70 -5.92
N VAL A 542 4.69 4.80 -6.85
CA VAL A 542 4.78 4.08 -8.13
C VAL A 542 5.92 4.63 -8.99
N MET A 543 6.11 5.95 -9.05
CA MET A 543 7.28 6.54 -9.75
C MET A 543 8.61 6.08 -9.12
N HIS A 544 8.70 6.12 -7.79
CA HIS A 544 9.86 5.66 -7.03
C HIS A 544 10.18 4.18 -7.25
N ARG A 545 9.15 3.31 -7.35
CA ARG A 545 9.34 1.88 -7.57
C ARG A 545 10.05 1.56 -8.89
N HIS A 546 9.79 2.35 -9.94
CA HIS A 546 10.33 2.10 -11.27
C HIS A 546 11.57 2.94 -11.60
N HIS A 547 11.85 3.99 -10.82
CA HIS A 547 12.91 4.94 -11.13
C HIS A 547 13.61 5.48 -9.89
N THR A 548 14.92 5.68 -10.01
CA THR A 548 15.73 6.36 -8.99
C THR A 548 15.91 7.84 -9.33
N PHE A 549 14.91 8.66 -8.98
CA PHE A 549 14.89 10.11 -9.24
C PHE A 549 15.47 10.94 -8.10
N SER A 550 16.01 12.12 -8.43
CA SER A 550 16.26 13.18 -7.45
C SER A 550 14.96 13.67 -6.83
N THR A 551 15.04 14.32 -5.67
CA THR A 551 13.89 14.92 -4.96
C THR A 551 13.00 15.78 -5.89
N ASP A 552 13.58 16.67 -6.69
CA ASP A 552 12.83 17.56 -7.59
C ASP A 552 12.12 16.79 -8.72
N MET A 553 12.86 15.97 -9.46
CA MET A 553 12.29 15.14 -10.54
C MET A 553 11.20 14.18 -10.02
N LEU A 554 11.36 13.61 -8.83
CA LEU A 554 10.31 12.78 -8.21
C LEU A 554 9.06 13.62 -7.92
N ALA A 555 9.22 14.80 -7.31
CA ALA A 555 8.11 15.71 -7.04
C ALA A 555 7.38 16.12 -8.33
N ALA A 556 8.11 16.56 -9.34
CA ALA A 556 7.61 16.97 -10.65
C ALA A 556 6.81 15.84 -11.34
N ARG A 557 7.38 14.64 -11.45
CA ARG A 557 6.71 13.52 -12.13
C ARG A 557 5.57 12.93 -11.32
N SER A 558 5.68 12.91 -10.00
CA SER A 558 4.58 12.49 -9.13
C SER A 558 3.36 13.39 -9.29
N PHE A 559 3.58 14.71 -9.43
CA PHE A 559 2.53 15.69 -9.73
C PHE A 559 1.87 15.47 -11.09
N LEU A 560 2.66 15.32 -12.17
CA LEU A 560 2.10 15.01 -13.50
C LEU A 560 1.28 13.71 -13.48
N HIS A 561 1.79 12.69 -12.79
CA HIS A 561 1.06 11.43 -12.61
C HIS A 561 -0.22 11.60 -11.79
N GLN A 562 -0.20 12.40 -10.73
CA GLN A 562 -1.38 12.70 -9.92
C GLN A 562 -2.46 13.41 -10.77
N CYS A 563 -2.06 14.37 -11.61
CA CYS A 563 -2.94 15.10 -12.51
C CYS A 563 -3.37 14.29 -13.74
N ARG A 564 -2.84 13.08 -13.96
CA ARG A 564 -3.15 12.27 -15.16
C ARG A 564 -4.65 12.06 -15.37
N HIS A 565 -5.42 12.01 -14.30
CA HIS A 565 -6.86 11.77 -14.31
C HIS A 565 -7.65 12.95 -14.92
N LEU A 566 -7.08 14.16 -14.94
CA LEU A 566 -7.66 15.32 -15.62
C LEU A 566 -7.57 15.19 -17.15
N VAL A 567 -6.63 14.39 -17.65
CA VAL A 567 -6.27 14.37 -19.09
C VAL A 567 -6.53 13.02 -19.75
N ALA A 568 -6.39 11.91 -19.02
CA ALA A 568 -6.48 10.56 -19.53
C ALA A 568 -7.92 10.09 -19.73
N ASN A 569 -8.19 9.37 -20.82
CA ASN A 569 -9.49 8.72 -21.07
C ASN A 569 -9.81 7.68 -19.98
N THR A 570 -11.07 7.60 -19.52
CA THR A 570 -11.50 6.56 -18.56
C THR A 570 -11.31 5.16 -19.15
N PRO A 571 -11.19 4.11 -18.31
CA PRO A 571 -11.25 2.73 -18.76
C PRO A 571 -12.47 2.47 -19.66
N VAL A 572 -13.63 3.02 -19.31
CA VAL A 572 -14.85 2.88 -20.12
C VAL A 572 -14.76 3.60 -21.46
N CYS A 573 -14.24 4.83 -21.53
CA CYS A 573 -13.99 5.50 -22.81
C CYS A 573 -13.00 4.70 -23.68
N LYS A 574 -11.98 4.07 -23.07
CA LYS A 574 -11.06 3.19 -23.78
C LYS A 574 -11.75 1.92 -24.27
N ASP A 575 -12.65 1.32 -23.50
CA ASP A 575 -13.42 0.15 -23.91
C ASP A 575 -14.35 0.48 -25.08
N VAL A 576 -15.07 1.60 -25.00
CA VAL A 576 -15.92 2.12 -26.09
C VAL A 576 -15.09 2.36 -27.35
N ALA A 577 -13.92 3.00 -27.24
CA ALA A 577 -13.03 3.24 -28.39
C ALA A 577 -12.49 1.93 -28.98
N ARG A 578 -12.06 0.97 -28.13
CA ARG A 578 -11.56 -0.34 -28.54
C ARG A 578 -12.63 -1.14 -29.28
N LYS A 579 -13.84 -1.24 -28.72
CA LYS A 579 -14.97 -1.93 -29.35
C LYS A 579 -15.41 -1.24 -30.65
N GLY A 580 -15.43 0.09 -30.67
CA GLY A 580 -15.68 0.87 -31.89
C GLY A 580 -14.67 0.56 -33.00
N LEU A 581 -13.38 0.48 -32.65
CA LEU A 581 -12.33 0.09 -33.60
C LEU A 581 -12.48 -1.35 -34.09
N GLN A 582 -12.90 -2.28 -33.22
CA GLN A 582 -13.17 -3.67 -33.61
C GLN A 582 -14.33 -3.77 -34.61
N VAL A 583 -15.42 -3.02 -34.39
CA VAL A 583 -16.54 -2.91 -35.33
C VAL A 583 -16.04 -2.37 -36.67
N GLN A 584 -15.30 -1.27 -36.67
CA GLN A 584 -14.76 -0.67 -37.89
C GLN A 584 -13.83 -1.64 -38.66
N LYS A 585 -12.96 -2.36 -37.95
CA LYS A 585 -12.07 -3.36 -38.55
C LYS A 585 -12.84 -4.52 -39.17
N LEU A 586 -13.92 -4.98 -38.53
CA LEU A 586 -14.73 -6.09 -39.03
C LEU A 586 -15.62 -5.67 -40.22
N GLU A 587 -16.11 -4.43 -40.22
CA GLU A 587 -16.83 -3.82 -41.35
C GLU A 587 -15.92 -3.69 -42.59
N GLN A 588 -14.66 -3.31 -42.39
CA GLN A 588 -13.66 -3.20 -43.46
C GLN A 588 -13.13 -4.55 -43.96
N LYS A 589 -13.36 -5.65 -43.23
CA LYS A 589 -12.88 -7.00 -43.60
C LYS A 589 -13.69 -7.54 -44.78
N ALA A 590 -13.03 -7.69 -45.92
CA ALA A 590 -13.60 -8.38 -47.08
C ALA A 590 -13.98 -9.82 -46.71
N CYS A 591 -15.24 -10.18 -46.92
CA CYS A 591 -15.78 -11.51 -46.66
C CYS A 591 -16.45 -12.05 -47.93
N GLY A 592 -16.29 -13.35 -48.19
CA GLY A 592 -16.91 -14.02 -49.33
C GLY A 592 -16.07 -14.06 -50.62
N GLN A 593 -14.73 -14.03 -50.54
CA GLN A 593 -13.84 -14.14 -51.72
C GLN A 593 -13.34 -15.57 -51.98
N THR A 594 -13.92 -16.59 -51.34
CA THR A 594 -13.56 -17.99 -51.60
C THR A 594 -14.12 -18.40 -52.96
N SER A 595 -13.28 -18.71 -53.94
CA SER A 595 -13.75 -19.26 -55.23
C SER A 595 -13.77 -20.79 -55.23
N GLY A 596 -14.43 -21.42 -56.21
CA GLY A 596 -14.44 -22.89 -56.35
C GLY A 596 -13.03 -23.49 -56.37
N ARG A 597 -12.07 -22.79 -56.98
CA ARG A 597 -10.64 -23.18 -56.98
C ARG A 597 -10.02 -23.23 -55.58
N HIS A 598 -10.41 -22.34 -54.67
CA HIS A 598 -9.90 -22.32 -53.30
C HIS A 598 -10.43 -23.52 -52.51
N LEU A 599 -11.71 -23.86 -52.67
CA LEU A 599 -12.28 -25.06 -52.04
C LEU A 599 -11.71 -26.35 -52.64
N PHE A 600 -11.46 -26.37 -53.95
CA PHE A 600 -10.77 -27.49 -54.59
C PHE A 600 -9.38 -27.71 -54.00
N LEU A 601 -8.60 -26.64 -53.82
CA LEU A 601 -7.29 -26.72 -53.18
C LEU A 601 -7.38 -27.24 -51.74
N GLN A 602 -8.35 -26.77 -50.95
CA GLN A 602 -8.57 -27.24 -49.59
C GLN A 602 -8.90 -28.74 -49.57
N TRP A 603 -9.80 -29.18 -50.45
CA TRP A 603 -10.13 -30.59 -50.62
C TRP A 603 -8.91 -31.41 -51.05
N LEU A 604 -8.16 -30.96 -52.07
CA LEU A 604 -6.96 -31.63 -52.56
C LEU A 604 -5.89 -31.76 -51.47
N MET A 605 -5.71 -30.75 -50.63
CA MET A 605 -4.81 -30.84 -49.46
C MET A 605 -5.29 -31.89 -48.44
N GLN A 606 -6.61 -32.04 -48.27
CA GLN A 606 -7.18 -33.02 -47.34
C GLN A 606 -7.04 -34.45 -47.89
N GLU A 607 -7.28 -34.66 -49.17
CA GLU A 607 -7.07 -35.96 -49.83
C GLU A 607 -5.61 -36.40 -49.78
N VAL A 608 -4.68 -35.49 -50.10
CA VAL A 608 -3.23 -35.77 -49.99
C VAL A 608 -2.85 -36.10 -48.55
N LYS A 609 -3.46 -35.44 -47.56
CA LYS A 609 -3.24 -35.74 -46.14
C LYS A 609 -3.80 -37.11 -45.74
N GLN A 610 -4.97 -37.50 -46.25
CA GLN A 610 -5.59 -38.81 -45.97
C GLN A 610 -4.82 -39.97 -46.62
N GLY A 611 -4.12 -39.71 -47.72
CA GLY A 611 -3.20 -40.67 -48.34
C GLY A 611 -1.87 -40.86 -47.58
N LEU A 612 -1.61 -40.08 -46.52
CA LEU A 612 -0.45 -40.28 -45.66
C LEU A 612 -0.79 -41.23 -44.50
N ALA A 613 0.20 -42.01 -44.05
CA ALA A 613 0.05 -42.86 -42.87
C ALA A 613 -0.40 -42.07 -41.64
N GLU A 614 -1.27 -42.67 -40.82
CA GLU A 614 -1.91 -42.02 -39.67
C GLU A 614 -0.87 -41.38 -38.73
N GLY A 615 -1.05 -40.09 -38.41
CA GLY A 615 -0.10 -39.31 -37.62
C GLY A 615 1.00 -38.57 -38.41
N THR A 616 1.19 -38.85 -39.70
CA THR A 616 2.24 -38.22 -40.51
C THR A 616 1.82 -36.82 -40.99
N ARG A 617 2.66 -35.79 -40.75
CA ARG A 617 2.41 -34.43 -41.25
C ARG A 617 2.91 -34.27 -42.69
N MET A 618 2.13 -33.60 -43.55
CA MET A 618 2.59 -33.22 -44.90
C MET A 618 3.88 -32.40 -44.84
N SER A 619 4.89 -32.78 -45.62
CA SER A 619 6.13 -32.02 -45.71
C SER A 619 5.92 -30.65 -46.37
N PRO A 620 6.71 -29.61 -46.02
CA PRO A 620 6.63 -28.30 -46.67
C PRO A 620 6.84 -28.36 -48.19
N HIS A 621 7.66 -29.31 -48.66
CA HIS A 621 7.89 -29.55 -50.09
C HIS A 621 6.62 -30.03 -50.79
N LEU A 622 5.99 -31.09 -50.27
CA LEU A 622 4.76 -31.66 -50.82
C LEU A 622 3.62 -30.63 -50.83
N ARG A 623 3.50 -29.82 -49.78
CA ARG A 623 2.52 -28.73 -49.71
C ARG A 623 2.74 -27.67 -50.79
N LYS A 624 4.00 -27.29 -51.05
CA LYS A 624 4.36 -26.35 -52.13
C LYS A 624 4.06 -26.93 -53.50
N GLU A 625 4.26 -28.22 -53.71
CA GLU A 625 3.88 -28.89 -54.96
C GLU A 625 2.36 -28.87 -55.19
N VAL A 626 1.57 -29.26 -54.19
CA VAL A 626 0.10 -29.21 -54.28
C VAL A 626 -0.36 -27.78 -54.59
N MET A 627 0.19 -26.77 -53.91
CA MET A 627 -0.09 -25.36 -54.19
C MET A 627 0.32 -24.93 -55.60
N ARG A 628 1.42 -25.45 -56.15
CA ARG A 628 1.89 -25.10 -57.50
C ARG A 628 0.98 -25.70 -58.58
N HIS A 629 0.53 -26.93 -58.40
CA HIS A 629 -0.17 -27.68 -59.45
C HIS A 629 -1.71 -27.60 -59.38
N HIS A 630 -2.32 -27.29 -58.22
CA HIS A 630 -3.79 -27.30 -58.05
C HIS A 630 -4.55 -26.45 -59.09
N ALA A 631 -3.93 -25.36 -59.56
CA ALA A 631 -4.51 -24.44 -60.53
C ALA A 631 -4.79 -25.11 -61.87
N GLY A 632 -3.79 -25.84 -62.38
CA GLY A 632 -3.87 -26.56 -63.64
C GLY A 632 -4.79 -27.78 -63.52
N VAL A 633 -4.75 -28.47 -62.37
CA VAL A 633 -5.65 -29.60 -62.10
C VAL A 633 -7.10 -29.14 -62.05
N TYR A 634 -7.41 -28.03 -61.37
CA TYR A 634 -8.76 -27.47 -61.31
C TYR A 634 -9.29 -27.09 -62.70
N ALA A 635 -8.45 -26.53 -63.56
CA ALA A 635 -8.83 -26.15 -64.93
C ALA A 635 -9.07 -27.35 -65.85
N ALA A 636 -8.45 -28.51 -65.55
CA ALA A 636 -8.63 -29.76 -66.30
C ALA A 636 -9.85 -30.59 -65.83
N LEU A 637 -10.50 -30.23 -64.71
CA LEU A 637 -11.74 -30.86 -64.26
C LEU A 637 -12.88 -30.65 -65.26
N SER A 638 -13.83 -31.59 -65.28
CA SER A 638 -15.03 -31.45 -66.11
C SER A 638 -15.88 -30.23 -65.68
N PRO A 639 -16.72 -29.67 -66.58
CA PRO A 639 -17.61 -28.56 -66.22
C PRO A 639 -18.52 -28.86 -65.02
N GLN A 640 -18.93 -30.12 -64.85
CA GLN A 640 -19.78 -30.56 -63.74
C GLN A 640 -19.04 -30.54 -62.40
N GLU A 641 -17.77 -30.96 -62.37
CA GLU A 641 -16.94 -30.94 -61.16
C GLU A 641 -16.51 -29.52 -60.78
N GLN A 642 -16.20 -28.67 -61.75
CA GLN A 642 -15.93 -27.24 -61.49
C GLN A 642 -17.16 -26.55 -60.89
N ALA A 643 -18.36 -26.84 -61.43
CA ALA A 643 -19.63 -26.34 -60.91
C ALA A 643 -19.91 -26.81 -59.47
N PHE A 644 -19.57 -28.06 -59.12
CA PHE A 644 -19.70 -28.59 -57.76
C PHE A 644 -18.88 -27.77 -56.74
N PHE A 645 -17.59 -27.53 -57.02
CA PHE A 645 -16.76 -26.71 -56.13
C PHE A 645 -17.19 -25.24 -56.11
N GLN A 646 -17.69 -24.72 -57.24
CA GLN A 646 -18.21 -23.36 -57.31
C GLN A 646 -19.46 -23.18 -56.43
N GLN A 647 -20.42 -24.12 -56.47
CA GLN A 647 -21.61 -24.11 -55.62
C GLN A 647 -21.25 -24.21 -54.13
N ARG A 648 -20.30 -25.08 -53.76
CA ARG A 648 -19.80 -25.15 -52.37
C ARG A 648 -19.12 -23.85 -51.94
N SER A 649 -18.41 -23.17 -52.85
CA SER A 649 -17.76 -21.89 -52.53
C SER A 649 -18.78 -20.78 -52.28
N GLN A 650 -19.90 -20.78 -53.01
CA GLN A 650 -21.02 -19.87 -52.76
C GLN A 650 -21.63 -20.12 -51.38
N ALA A 651 -21.93 -21.37 -51.03
CA ALA A 651 -22.47 -21.74 -49.71
C ALA A 651 -21.51 -21.38 -48.56
N GLU A 652 -20.21 -21.63 -48.72
CA GLU A 652 -19.19 -21.29 -47.72
C GLU A 652 -19.02 -19.75 -47.59
N ASN A 653 -19.07 -19.01 -48.69
CA ASN A 653 -19.06 -17.55 -48.65
C ASN A 653 -20.31 -17.00 -47.95
N GLU A 654 -21.47 -17.59 -48.18
CA GLU A 654 -22.71 -17.19 -47.51
C GLU A 654 -22.68 -17.48 -46.01
N ARG A 655 -22.18 -18.67 -45.61
CA ARG A 655 -21.92 -19.00 -44.20
C ARG A 655 -20.95 -18.00 -43.55
N LYS A 656 -19.84 -17.66 -44.22
CA LYS A 656 -18.87 -16.67 -43.72
C LYS A 656 -19.49 -15.26 -43.64
N ARG A 657 -20.39 -14.90 -44.55
CA ARG A 657 -21.12 -13.62 -44.49
C ARG A 657 -22.06 -13.58 -43.29
N ARG A 658 -22.86 -14.64 -43.06
CA ARG A 658 -23.75 -14.76 -41.89
C ARG A 658 -22.97 -14.71 -40.57
N SER A 659 -21.91 -15.51 -40.44
CA SER A 659 -21.06 -15.51 -39.23
C SER A 659 -20.42 -14.13 -38.99
N ARG A 660 -19.96 -13.43 -40.04
CA ARG A 660 -19.47 -12.05 -39.88
C ARG A 660 -20.58 -11.11 -39.40
N GLU A 661 -21.79 -11.27 -39.91
CA GLU A 661 -22.94 -10.42 -39.57
C GLU A 661 -23.40 -10.65 -38.12
N GLU A 662 -23.38 -11.91 -37.65
CA GLU A 662 -23.58 -12.31 -36.25
C GLU A 662 -22.49 -11.72 -35.33
N ASP A 663 -21.21 -11.87 -35.69
CA ASP A 663 -20.09 -11.30 -34.93
C ASP A 663 -20.19 -9.76 -34.83
N LEU A 664 -20.60 -9.13 -35.93
CA LEU A 664 -20.75 -7.68 -36.03
C LEU A 664 -21.93 -7.22 -35.16
N GLN A 665 -23.05 -7.95 -35.17
CA GLN A 665 -24.19 -7.68 -34.30
C GLN A 665 -23.80 -7.81 -32.81
N HIS A 666 -23.11 -8.90 -32.43
CA HIS A 666 -22.62 -9.11 -31.07
C HIS A 666 -21.68 -7.97 -30.62
N LEU A 667 -20.76 -7.52 -31.48
CA LEU A 667 -19.87 -6.40 -31.18
C LEU A 667 -20.61 -5.05 -31.07
N ARG A 668 -21.66 -4.82 -31.87
CA ARG A 668 -22.50 -3.63 -31.78
C ARG A 668 -23.30 -3.60 -30.47
N ASP A 669 -23.85 -4.72 -30.05
CA ASP A 669 -24.57 -4.84 -28.78
C ASP A 669 -23.61 -4.63 -27.59
N ALA A 670 -22.42 -5.22 -27.65
CA ALA A 670 -21.36 -5.00 -26.66
C ALA A 670 -20.87 -3.54 -26.60
N LEU A 671 -20.84 -2.83 -27.75
CA LEU A 671 -20.52 -1.41 -27.82
C LEU A 671 -21.66 -0.54 -27.25
N SER A 672 -22.91 -0.90 -27.52
CA SER A 672 -24.10 -0.24 -26.96
C SER A 672 -24.12 -0.33 -25.44
N MET A 673 -23.92 -1.53 -24.89
CA MET A 673 -23.79 -1.74 -23.44
C MET A 673 -22.61 -0.94 -22.85
N ALA A 674 -21.47 -0.91 -23.52
CA ALA A 674 -20.32 -0.11 -23.07
C ALA A 674 -20.62 1.39 -23.03
N ARG A 675 -21.39 1.90 -24.02
CA ARG A 675 -21.85 3.30 -24.03
C ARG A 675 -22.86 3.57 -22.92
N ALA A 676 -23.82 2.67 -22.70
CA ALA A 676 -24.78 2.79 -21.61
C ALA A 676 -24.09 2.83 -20.24
N ARG A 677 -23.13 1.94 -19.99
CA ARG A 677 -22.29 1.97 -18.79
C ARG A 677 -21.50 3.28 -18.67
N ALA A 678 -20.98 3.81 -19.78
CA ALA A 678 -20.29 5.10 -19.77
C ALA A 678 -21.21 6.25 -19.32
N THR A 679 -22.45 6.27 -19.79
CA THR A 679 -23.45 7.26 -19.37
C THR A 679 -23.81 7.09 -17.89
N GLN A 680 -24.07 5.86 -17.45
CA GLN A 680 -24.40 5.56 -16.05
C GLN A 680 -23.24 5.90 -15.10
N GLU A 681 -21.99 5.60 -15.48
CA GLU A 681 -20.81 6.01 -14.72
C GLU A 681 -20.68 7.54 -14.66
N LEU A 682 -21.01 8.27 -15.74
CA LEU A 682 -20.98 9.73 -15.73
C LEU A 682 -22.05 10.33 -14.82
N GLU A 683 -23.26 9.74 -14.78
CA GLU A 683 -24.34 10.15 -13.87
C GLU A 683 -23.98 9.90 -12.41
N HIS A 684 -23.42 8.72 -12.11
CA HIS A 684 -22.98 8.37 -10.76
C HIS A 684 -21.73 9.17 -10.32
N ALA A 685 -20.76 9.33 -11.22
CA ALA A 685 -19.54 10.09 -10.95
C ALA A 685 -19.78 11.60 -10.88
N GLY A 686 -20.78 12.14 -11.58
CA GLY A 686 -21.19 13.55 -11.47
C GLY A 686 -21.57 13.97 -10.05
N LEU A 687 -21.83 13.00 -9.17
CA LEU A 687 -22.08 13.22 -7.75
C LEU A 687 -20.80 13.27 -6.91
N MET A 688 -19.66 12.71 -7.35
CA MET A 688 -18.42 12.57 -6.56
C MET A 688 -17.37 13.63 -6.88
N HIS A 689 -16.62 14.07 -5.86
CA HIS A 689 -15.52 15.04 -5.99
C HIS A 689 -14.20 14.38 -6.38
N ALA A 690 -14.23 13.62 -7.48
CA ALA A 690 -13.04 12.95 -8.00
C ALA A 690 -12.36 13.79 -9.08
N ALA A 691 -11.02 13.75 -9.12
CA ALA A 691 -10.23 14.37 -10.19
C ALA A 691 -10.64 13.87 -11.59
N ALA A 692 -11.11 12.62 -11.68
CA ALA A 692 -11.59 12.02 -12.92
C ALA A 692 -12.86 12.70 -13.51
N ASN A 693 -13.56 13.51 -12.70
CA ASN A 693 -14.78 14.23 -13.08
C ASN A 693 -14.50 15.67 -13.51
N LEU A 694 -13.28 16.16 -13.27
CA LEU A 694 -12.82 17.52 -13.60
C LEU A 694 -11.91 17.51 -14.82
N ARG A 695 -12.26 16.68 -15.81
CA ARG A 695 -11.46 16.48 -17.03
C ARG A 695 -11.30 17.78 -17.79
N PHE A 696 -10.13 17.92 -18.41
CA PHE A 696 -9.84 19.04 -19.28
C PHE A 696 -10.64 18.93 -20.56
N VAL A 697 -11.34 20.01 -20.87
CA VAL A 697 -12.04 20.21 -22.14
C VAL A 697 -11.13 20.97 -23.11
N ASP A 698 -11.54 21.13 -24.37
CA ASP A 698 -10.70 21.79 -25.39
C ASP A 698 -10.31 23.23 -25.01
N SER A 699 -11.17 23.96 -24.30
CA SER A 699 -10.86 25.30 -23.80
C SER A 699 -9.73 25.30 -22.74
N ASP A 700 -9.58 24.23 -21.96
CA ASP A 700 -8.46 24.10 -21.02
C ASP A 700 -7.12 23.98 -21.76
N TRP A 701 -7.09 23.23 -22.87
CA TRP A 701 -5.89 23.08 -23.69
C TRP A 701 -5.53 24.35 -24.46
N GLN A 702 -6.53 25.10 -24.90
CA GLN A 702 -6.33 26.42 -25.50
C GLN A 702 -5.77 27.43 -24.48
N ALA A 703 -6.28 27.42 -23.24
CA ALA A 703 -5.74 28.25 -22.17
C ALA A 703 -4.27 27.89 -21.84
N LEU A 704 -3.95 26.59 -21.74
CA LEU A 704 -2.57 26.12 -21.56
C LEU A 704 -1.64 26.52 -22.71
N ALA A 705 -2.11 26.41 -23.96
CA ALA A 705 -1.33 26.83 -25.12
C ALA A 705 -1.08 28.35 -25.10
N THR A 706 -2.06 29.14 -24.66
CA THR A 706 -1.93 30.60 -24.49
C THR A 706 -0.91 30.93 -23.40
N LEU A 707 -0.95 30.23 -22.26
CA LEU A 707 0.05 30.37 -21.19
C LEU A 707 1.46 29.99 -21.62
N ALA A 708 1.60 28.96 -22.47
CA ALA A 708 2.89 28.53 -23.00
C ALA A 708 3.47 29.52 -24.03
N ALA A 709 2.61 30.29 -24.72
CA ALA A 709 3.00 31.30 -25.67
C ALA A 709 3.24 32.70 -25.04
N ASP A 710 2.97 32.87 -23.74
CA ASP A 710 3.23 34.10 -22.99
C ASP A 710 4.73 34.43 -23.02
N GLU A 711 5.11 35.63 -23.49
CA GLU A 711 6.50 36.08 -23.59
C GLU A 711 7.23 36.07 -22.23
N GLY A 712 6.48 36.18 -21.13
CA GLY A 712 7.02 36.06 -19.77
C GLY A 712 7.35 34.63 -19.35
N PHE A 713 6.81 33.60 -20.03
CA PHE A 713 6.99 32.18 -19.71
C PHE A 713 8.32 31.65 -20.28
N THR A 714 9.45 32.10 -19.72
CA THR A 714 10.79 31.71 -20.19
C THR A 714 11.41 30.58 -19.36
N TRP A 715 12.38 29.85 -19.94
CA TRP A 715 13.08 28.77 -19.20
C TRP A 715 13.79 29.24 -17.92
N PRO A 716 14.53 30.38 -17.88
CA PRO A 716 15.09 30.89 -16.64
C PRO A 716 14.04 31.11 -15.55
N TRP A 717 12.86 31.59 -15.92
CA TRP A 717 11.74 31.79 -15.00
C TRP A 717 11.17 30.46 -14.51
N VAL A 718 10.96 29.47 -15.39
CA VAL A 718 10.55 28.11 -14.99
C VAL A 718 11.55 27.52 -13.99
N ARG A 719 12.86 27.66 -14.24
CA ARG A 719 13.90 27.17 -13.32
C ARG A 719 13.84 27.85 -11.96
N GLU A 720 13.54 29.15 -11.91
CA GLU A 720 13.34 29.87 -10.65
C GLU A 720 12.10 29.36 -9.90
N LEU A 721 10.99 29.10 -10.60
CA LEU A 721 9.79 28.50 -10.02
C LEU A 721 10.07 27.11 -9.43
N ARG A 722 10.86 26.28 -10.13
CA ARG A 722 11.33 24.97 -9.61
C ARG A 722 12.13 25.11 -8.32
N GLN A 723 13.09 26.03 -8.29
CA GLN A 723 13.90 26.28 -7.09
C GLN A 723 13.04 26.72 -5.91
N ARG A 724 12.02 27.56 -6.15
CA ARG A 724 11.06 27.97 -5.11
C ARG A 724 10.17 26.82 -4.66
N ALA A 725 9.70 25.96 -5.58
CA ALA A 725 8.88 24.79 -5.25
C ALA A 725 9.63 23.77 -4.36
N MET A 726 10.94 23.66 -4.53
CA MET A 726 11.81 22.79 -3.71
C MET A 726 12.29 23.44 -2.40
N ALA A 727 11.92 24.69 -2.13
CA ALA A 727 12.22 25.33 -0.86
C ALA A 727 11.29 24.79 0.23
N ALA A 728 11.87 24.08 1.21
CA ALA A 728 11.09 23.54 2.33
C ALA A 728 10.46 24.67 3.16
N PRO A 729 9.20 24.51 3.62
CA PRO A 729 8.52 25.50 4.43
C PRO A 729 9.30 25.72 5.72
N ARG A 730 9.36 26.97 6.18
CA ARG A 730 9.98 27.33 7.47
C ARG A 730 8.90 27.70 8.47
N ALA A 731 9.16 27.45 9.75
CA ALA A 731 8.34 28.04 10.80
C ALA A 731 8.33 29.58 10.64
N PRO A 732 7.18 30.26 10.83
CA PRO A 732 7.13 31.72 10.81
C PRO A 732 8.05 32.35 11.86
N PRO A 733 8.52 33.59 11.70
CA PRO A 733 9.27 34.30 12.73
C PRO A 733 8.51 34.37 14.06
N SER A 734 9.22 34.42 15.19
CA SER A 734 8.62 34.42 16.55
C SER A 734 7.61 35.54 16.77
N GLU A 735 7.81 36.70 16.14
CA GLU A 735 6.85 37.81 16.16
C GLU A 735 5.50 37.41 15.56
N VAL A 736 5.49 36.77 14.39
CA VAL A 736 4.27 36.28 13.73
C VAL A 736 3.61 35.19 14.57
N GLN A 737 4.41 34.30 15.17
CA GLN A 737 3.89 33.27 16.07
C GLN A 737 3.22 33.89 17.30
N GLY A 738 3.83 34.92 17.89
CA GLY A 738 3.27 35.67 19.02
C GLY A 738 1.97 36.38 18.66
N SER A 739 1.92 37.06 17.51
CA SER A 739 0.72 37.73 17.01
C SER A 739 -0.43 36.76 16.77
N LEU A 740 -0.18 35.60 16.15
CA LEU A 740 -1.21 34.57 15.95
C LEU A 740 -1.66 33.93 17.27
N ALA A 741 -0.73 33.68 18.20
CA ALA A 741 -1.06 33.14 19.51
C ALA A 741 -1.95 34.07 20.35
N ALA A 742 -1.84 35.38 20.15
CA ALA A 742 -2.67 36.39 20.80
C ALA A 742 -4.09 36.49 20.20
N VAL A 743 -4.34 35.92 19.01
CA VAL A 743 -5.68 35.89 18.40
C VAL A 743 -6.54 34.89 19.17
N PRO A 744 -7.62 35.34 19.83
CA PRO A 744 -8.50 34.45 20.56
C PRO A 744 -9.25 33.57 19.57
N VAL A 745 -8.96 32.27 19.59
CA VAL A 745 -9.89 31.28 19.05
C VAL A 745 -10.75 30.87 20.22
N VAL A 746 -12.06 31.13 20.12
CA VAL A 746 -13.03 30.71 21.14
C VAL A 746 -12.82 29.21 21.37
N ALA A 747 -12.21 28.86 22.49
CA ALA A 747 -12.23 27.49 22.98
C ALA A 747 -13.71 27.16 23.21
N GLN A 748 -14.16 25.98 22.78
CA GLN A 748 -15.51 25.50 23.08
C GLN A 748 -15.78 25.74 24.57
N PRO A 749 -16.69 26.65 24.96
CA PRO A 749 -17.05 26.82 26.34
C PRO A 749 -18.10 25.76 26.67
N GLY A 750 -17.69 24.50 26.72
CA GLY A 750 -18.42 23.50 27.48
C GLY A 750 -17.78 23.48 28.86
N GLN A 751 -18.55 23.69 29.94
CA GLN A 751 -18.14 23.14 31.24
C GLN A 751 -17.83 21.67 30.98
N LEU A 752 -16.55 21.28 31.07
CA LEU A 752 -16.20 19.87 31.04
C LEU A 752 -17.06 19.21 32.14
N PRO A 753 -17.86 18.18 31.82
CA PRO A 753 -18.64 17.49 32.82
C PRO A 753 -17.72 17.13 33.98
N GLU A 754 -18.22 17.27 35.21
CA GLU A 754 -17.43 17.05 36.41
C GLU A 754 -16.78 15.66 36.33
N ARG A 755 -15.45 15.65 36.24
CA ARG A 755 -14.70 14.43 35.96
C ARG A 755 -14.85 13.49 37.15
N PRO A 756 -15.36 12.25 36.95
CA PRO A 756 -15.45 11.29 38.04
C PRO A 756 -14.05 10.94 38.58
N GLU A 757 -13.93 10.81 39.90
CA GLU A 757 -12.66 10.53 40.58
C GLU A 757 -12.03 9.21 40.11
N TRP A 758 -12.87 8.19 39.92
CA TRP A 758 -12.51 6.83 39.52
C TRP A 758 -12.01 6.75 38.07
N LEU A 759 -12.36 7.71 37.20
CA LEU A 759 -12.00 7.66 35.77
C LEU A 759 -10.48 7.63 35.59
N SER A 760 -9.77 8.42 36.40
CA SER A 760 -8.31 8.48 36.38
C SER A 760 -7.71 7.10 36.62
N VAL A 761 -8.16 6.47 37.71
CA VAL A 761 -7.72 5.17 38.20
C VAL A 761 -8.00 4.08 37.17
N LEU A 762 -9.20 4.07 36.58
CA LEU A 762 -9.57 3.13 35.54
C LEU A 762 -8.70 3.30 34.28
N CYS A 763 -8.53 4.51 33.75
CA CYS A 763 -7.76 4.73 32.53
C CYS A 763 -6.27 4.37 32.66
N TRP A 764 -5.66 4.63 33.83
CA TRP A 764 -4.27 4.25 34.10
C TRP A 764 -4.10 2.73 34.29
N ASN A 765 -5.14 2.04 34.79
CA ASN A 765 -5.15 0.60 35.01
C ASN A 765 -6.02 -0.18 34.01
N ARG A 766 -6.29 0.38 32.82
CA ARG A 766 -7.27 -0.12 31.84
C ARG A 766 -7.11 -1.60 31.46
N GLU A 767 -5.88 -2.12 31.50
CA GLU A 767 -5.60 -3.52 31.18
C GLU A 767 -6.18 -4.47 32.24
N GLN A 768 -6.24 -4.05 33.51
CA GLN A 768 -6.80 -4.83 34.61
C GLN A 768 -8.33 -4.88 34.56
N PHE A 769 -8.97 -3.89 33.96
CA PHE A 769 -10.44 -3.83 33.80
C PHE A 769 -10.97 -4.64 32.60
N ARG A 770 -10.11 -5.34 31.84
CA ARG A 770 -10.59 -6.16 30.71
C ARG A 770 -11.51 -7.28 31.17
N GLY A 771 -12.62 -7.45 30.47
CA GLY A 771 -13.62 -8.46 30.80
C GLY A 771 -14.37 -8.20 32.11
N THR A 772 -14.37 -6.94 32.58
CA THR A 772 -15.10 -6.52 33.79
C THR A 772 -16.35 -5.72 33.44
N VAL A 773 -17.31 -5.72 34.38
CA VAL A 773 -18.52 -4.89 34.32
C VAL A 773 -18.56 -4.00 35.56
N LEU A 774 -18.85 -2.71 35.36
CA LEU A 774 -19.19 -1.79 36.45
C LEU A 774 -20.70 -1.83 36.71
N LEU A 775 -21.07 -2.06 37.97
CA LEU A 775 -22.46 -2.17 38.42
C LEU A 775 -22.77 -1.02 39.39
N THR A 776 -23.92 -0.37 39.20
CA THR A 776 -24.49 0.57 40.19
C THR A 776 -25.46 -0.11 41.14
N SER A 777 -26.09 -1.21 40.70
CA SER A 777 -26.90 -2.11 41.52
C SER A 777 -26.87 -3.53 40.91
N THR A 778 -27.20 -4.54 41.72
CA THR A 778 -27.41 -5.93 41.28
C THR A 778 -28.89 -6.27 41.08
N ASP A 779 -29.79 -5.30 41.24
CA ASP A 779 -31.23 -5.51 41.04
C ASP A 779 -31.55 -5.72 39.55
N THR A 780 -32.56 -6.55 39.27
CA THR A 780 -33.09 -6.75 37.90
C THR A 780 -33.42 -5.41 37.23
N ASP A 781 -33.16 -5.32 35.92
CA ASP A 781 -33.30 -4.14 35.06
C ASP A 781 -32.35 -2.97 35.38
N SER A 782 -31.43 -3.14 36.34
CA SER A 782 -30.37 -2.16 36.58
C SER A 782 -29.39 -2.12 35.41
N LYS A 783 -28.93 -0.91 35.07
CA LYS A 783 -27.87 -0.72 34.08
C LYS A 783 -26.53 -1.19 34.64
N ALA A 784 -25.78 -1.89 33.80
CA ALA A 784 -24.41 -2.28 34.04
C ALA A 784 -23.53 -1.88 32.85
N PHE A 785 -22.25 -1.60 33.09
CA PHE A 785 -21.35 -0.99 32.12
C PHE A 785 -20.14 -1.91 31.88
N TYR A 786 -20.21 -2.73 30.83
CA TYR A 786 -19.12 -3.62 30.43
C TYR A 786 -17.96 -2.82 29.85
N PHE A 787 -16.76 -2.98 30.41
CA PHE A 787 -15.59 -2.23 29.99
C PHE A 787 -15.11 -2.66 28.60
N LEU A 788 -15.03 -1.70 27.66
CA LEU A 788 -14.49 -1.92 26.32
C LEU A 788 -13.02 -1.48 26.27
N TYR A 789 -12.78 -0.17 26.37
CA TYR A 789 -11.43 0.39 26.31
C TYR A 789 -11.35 1.76 26.99
N ALA A 790 -10.13 2.27 27.18
CA ALA A 790 -9.88 3.60 27.71
C ALA A 790 -8.62 4.27 27.16
N THR A 791 -8.68 5.59 26.99
CA THR A 791 -7.56 6.45 26.60
C THR A 791 -6.97 7.17 27.82
N GLN A 792 -5.66 7.45 27.79
CA GLN A 792 -4.95 8.12 28.88
C GLN A 792 -4.72 9.63 28.62
N SER A 793 -4.80 10.05 27.37
CA SER A 793 -4.68 11.45 26.97
C SER A 793 -5.50 11.68 25.69
N PRO A 794 -6.67 12.34 25.77
CA PRO A 794 -7.39 12.68 27.00
C PRO A 794 -7.87 11.42 27.74
N LEU A 795 -8.23 11.56 29.02
CA LEU A 795 -8.80 10.47 29.81
C LEU A 795 -10.26 10.26 29.39
N LYS A 796 -10.54 9.10 28.81
CA LYS A 796 -11.90 8.67 28.44
C LYS A 796 -12.01 7.16 28.64
N ALA A 797 -13.16 6.71 29.14
CA ALA A 797 -13.52 5.30 29.20
C ALA A 797 -14.81 5.05 28.41
N PHE A 798 -14.89 3.88 27.79
CA PHE A 798 -15.97 3.47 26.90
C PHE A 798 -16.52 2.13 27.37
N PHE A 799 -17.85 2.02 27.34
CA PHE A 799 -18.57 0.89 27.91
C PHE A 799 -19.66 0.42 26.96
N LEU A 800 -19.94 -0.88 26.98
CA LEU A 800 -21.17 -1.46 26.44
C LEU A 800 -22.21 -1.49 27.55
N VAL A 801 -23.42 -1.01 27.27
CA VAL A 801 -24.51 -1.01 28.25
C VAL A 801 -25.17 -2.38 28.29
N LEU A 802 -25.23 -2.96 29.49
CA LEU A 802 -25.93 -4.19 29.80
C LEU A 802 -27.10 -3.90 30.77
N LEU A 803 -28.08 -4.78 30.81
CA LEU A 803 -29.17 -4.79 31.79
C LEU A 803 -29.12 -6.09 32.60
N VAL A 804 -29.16 -5.97 33.93
CA VAL A 804 -29.21 -7.13 34.82
C VAL A 804 -30.52 -7.87 34.59
N SER A 805 -30.45 -9.16 34.26
CA SER A 805 -31.63 -9.99 33.99
C SER A 805 -32.03 -10.82 35.20
N ALA A 806 -33.34 -11.06 35.36
CA ALA A 806 -33.84 -11.98 36.37
C ALA A 806 -33.35 -13.40 36.07
N LYS A 807 -32.74 -14.06 37.06
CA LYS A 807 -32.31 -15.45 36.93
C LYS A 807 -33.49 -16.39 37.22
N GLU A 808 -33.91 -17.17 36.23
CA GLU A 808 -34.83 -18.29 36.45
C GLU A 808 -34.04 -19.43 37.12
N LEU A 809 -34.17 -19.57 38.44
CA LEU A 809 -33.57 -20.68 39.16
C LEU A 809 -34.40 -21.95 38.93
N PRO A 810 -33.79 -23.07 38.51
CA PRO A 810 -34.51 -24.33 38.37
C PRO A 810 -35.05 -24.77 39.74
N SER A 811 -36.26 -25.36 39.75
CA SER A 811 -36.87 -25.86 40.99
C SER A 811 -35.97 -26.94 41.63
N LEU A 812 -35.44 -26.62 42.81
CA LEU A 812 -34.55 -27.50 43.58
C LEU A 812 -35.24 -28.79 44.05
N ALA A 813 -36.57 -28.88 43.95
CA ALA A 813 -37.36 -30.02 44.42
C ALA A 813 -37.10 -31.32 43.65
N ASN A 814 -36.56 -31.24 42.42
CA ASN A 814 -36.39 -32.39 41.52
C ASN A 814 -34.94 -32.65 41.08
N LEU A 815 -33.96 -31.98 41.70
CA LEU A 815 -32.55 -32.07 41.31
C LEU A 815 -31.76 -33.00 42.23
N SER A 816 -30.82 -33.75 41.65
CA SER A 816 -29.85 -34.56 42.43
C SER A 816 -28.98 -33.65 43.30
N MET A 817 -28.33 -34.16 44.35
CA MET A 817 -27.48 -33.34 45.23
C MET A 817 -26.30 -32.69 44.49
N GLU A 818 -25.74 -33.35 43.47
CA GLU A 818 -24.73 -32.76 42.57
C GLU A 818 -25.32 -31.68 41.66
N SER A 819 -26.53 -31.89 41.14
CA SER A 819 -27.23 -30.92 40.29
C SER A 819 -27.76 -29.70 41.07
N ALA A 820 -28.15 -29.90 42.33
CA ALA A 820 -28.55 -28.86 43.26
C ALA A 820 -27.34 -28.05 43.74
N TRP A 821 -26.18 -28.70 43.96
CA TRP A 821 -24.94 -28.01 44.28
C TRP A 821 -24.37 -27.25 43.07
N ALA A 822 -24.50 -27.80 41.86
CA ALA A 822 -24.21 -27.09 40.62
C ALA A 822 -25.12 -25.85 40.46
N ALA A 823 -26.45 -25.99 40.69
CA ALA A 823 -27.40 -24.88 40.68
C ALA A 823 -27.14 -23.84 41.80
N TRP A 824 -26.57 -24.26 42.93
CA TRP A 824 -26.15 -23.37 44.01
C TRP A 824 -24.85 -22.63 43.69
N ASN A 825 -23.86 -23.27 43.06
CA ASN A 825 -22.67 -22.57 42.55
C ASN A 825 -23.02 -21.63 41.39
N ASP A 826 -24.07 -21.95 40.63
CA ASP A 826 -24.72 -21.06 39.66
C ASP A 826 -25.37 -19.84 40.36
N SER A 827 -25.77 -19.91 41.64
CA SER A 827 -26.53 -18.83 42.31
C SER A 827 -25.77 -17.49 42.47
N SER A 828 -24.44 -17.49 42.31
CA SER A 828 -23.62 -16.27 42.30
C SER A 828 -23.49 -15.61 40.92
N ASP A 829 -23.88 -16.29 39.86
CA ASP A 829 -23.66 -15.81 38.50
C ASP A 829 -24.77 -14.85 38.05
N ILE A 830 -24.39 -13.70 37.50
CA ILE A 830 -25.30 -12.65 37.07
C ILE A 830 -25.51 -12.75 35.56
N ALA A 831 -26.76 -12.89 35.13
CA ALA A 831 -27.14 -12.87 33.72
C ALA A 831 -27.43 -11.44 33.27
N PHE A 832 -27.05 -11.12 32.03
CA PHE A 832 -27.28 -9.81 31.45
C PHE A 832 -27.97 -9.93 30.09
N THR A 833 -28.89 -9.03 29.82
CA THR A 833 -29.36 -8.72 28.46
C THR A 833 -28.58 -7.52 27.94
N MET A 834 -28.30 -7.51 26.64
CA MET A 834 -27.52 -6.43 26.03
C MET A 834 -28.00 -6.09 24.64
N ASN A 835 -27.72 -4.86 24.24
CA ASN A 835 -27.89 -4.39 22.89
C ASN A 835 -26.51 -4.01 22.34
N LEU A 836 -26.01 -4.75 21.37
CA LEU A 836 -24.70 -4.50 20.73
C LEU A 836 -24.61 -3.09 20.12
N ALA A 837 -25.74 -2.43 19.86
CA ALA A 837 -25.83 -1.08 19.29
C ALA A 837 -25.65 0.04 20.32
N VAL A 838 -25.47 -0.24 21.62
CA VAL A 838 -25.48 0.80 22.67
C VAL A 838 -24.14 0.82 23.41
N SER A 839 -23.17 1.51 22.82
CA SER A 839 -21.96 1.94 23.51
C SER A 839 -22.17 3.31 24.13
N VAL A 840 -21.54 3.55 25.28
CA VAL A 840 -21.55 4.85 25.96
C VAL A 840 -20.17 5.21 26.45
N THR A 841 -19.98 6.47 26.82
CA THR A 841 -18.76 6.93 27.48
C THR A 841 -18.97 7.08 28.98
N HIS A 842 -17.88 7.28 29.71
CA HIS A 842 -17.90 7.66 31.13
C HIS A 842 -18.82 8.83 31.50
N GLU A 843 -19.24 9.66 30.54
CA GLU A 843 -20.18 10.77 30.77
C GLU A 843 -21.56 10.29 31.27
N GLU A 844 -22.01 9.08 30.92
CA GLU A 844 -23.25 8.48 31.46
C GLU A 844 -23.15 8.11 32.94
N LEU A 845 -21.93 7.99 33.45
CA LEU A 845 -21.61 7.75 34.86
C LEU A 845 -21.13 9.04 35.55
N ALA A 846 -21.40 10.21 34.95
CA ALA A 846 -21.08 11.49 35.55
C ALA A 846 -21.85 11.66 36.88
N GLY A 847 -21.12 11.97 37.95
CA GLY A 847 -21.68 12.13 39.31
C GLY A 847 -21.68 10.88 40.18
N THR A 848 -21.39 9.68 39.63
CA THR A 848 -21.23 8.46 40.43
C THR A 848 -19.86 8.44 41.13
N LYS A 849 -19.84 8.17 42.45
CA LYS A 849 -18.61 8.09 43.26
C LYS A 849 -18.04 6.67 43.24
N SER A 850 -16.75 6.50 43.51
CA SER A 850 -16.11 5.17 43.50
C SER A 850 -16.79 4.18 44.46
N LYS A 851 -17.17 4.65 45.64
CA LYS A 851 -17.88 3.88 46.68
C LYS A 851 -19.24 3.32 46.27
N ASP A 852 -19.86 3.89 45.23
CA ASP A 852 -21.19 3.51 44.74
C ASP A 852 -21.08 2.58 43.52
N LEU A 853 -19.85 2.14 43.17
CA LEU A 853 -19.56 1.24 42.07
C LEU A 853 -19.07 -0.12 42.58
N LEU A 854 -19.65 -1.18 42.02
CA LEU A 854 -19.16 -2.55 42.15
C LEU A 854 -18.53 -2.98 40.82
N VAL A 855 -17.51 -3.83 40.89
CA VAL A 855 -16.80 -4.42 39.75
C VAL A 855 -17.07 -5.92 39.77
N LEU A 856 -17.64 -6.44 38.68
CA LEU A 856 -17.76 -7.87 38.44
C LEU A 856 -16.67 -8.30 37.47
N GLU A 857 -15.80 -9.23 37.90
CA GLU A 857 -14.79 -9.86 37.07
C GLU A 857 -15.39 -10.99 36.21
N HIS A 858 -14.67 -11.40 35.16
CA HIS A 858 -14.98 -12.58 34.36
C HIS A 858 -16.38 -12.54 33.71
N VAL A 859 -16.67 -11.49 32.94
CA VAL A 859 -17.89 -11.42 32.13
C VAL A 859 -17.65 -11.91 30.71
N SER A 860 -18.46 -12.86 30.27
CA SER A 860 -18.40 -13.49 28.96
C SER A 860 -19.60 -13.09 28.09
N LEU A 861 -19.33 -12.60 26.88
CA LEU A 861 -20.35 -12.25 25.90
C LEU A 861 -20.83 -13.55 25.21
N GLN A 862 -22.12 -13.86 25.35
CA GLN A 862 -22.69 -15.15 24.93
C GLN A 862 -23.46 -15.09 23.62
N SER A 863 -23.93 -13.93 23.19
CA SER A 863 -24.61 -13.78 21.90
C SER A 863 -24.67 -12.30 21.54
N ALA A 864 -25.47 -11.95 20.54
CA ALA A 864 -25.84 -10.56 20.30
C ALA A 864 -26.69 -9.94 21.41
N THR A 865 -27.34 -10.75 22.25
CA THR A 865 -28.35 -10.25 23.19
C THR A 865 -28.07 -10.62 24.64
N THR A 866 -27.12 -11.51 24.91
CA THR A 866 -26.89 -12.05 26.25
C THR A 866 -25.43 -12.07 26.65
N ALA A 867 -25.14 -11.72 27.91
CA ALA A 867 -23.83 -11.89 28.54
C ALA A 867 -23.99 -12.57 29.91
N GLN A 868 -22.93 -13.23 30.36
CA GLN A 868 -22.90 -13.96 31.63
C GLN A 868 -21.71 -13.52 32.45
N GLY A 869 -21.95 -13.07 33.68
CA GLY A 869 -20.89 -12.80 34.66
C GLY A 869 -20.75 -13.95 35.64
N TYR A 870 -19.50 -14.27 35.99
CA TYR A 870 -19.17 -15.36 36.90
C TYR A 870 -18.56 -14.82 38.19
N GLY A 871 -19.11 -15.23 39.34
CA GLY A 871 -18.62 -14.82 40.66
C GLY A 871 -19.29 -13.56 41.24
N LEU A 872 -18.72 -13.03 42.33
CA LEU A 872 -19.34 -11.97 43.14
C LEU A 872 -18.78 -10.57 42.80
N PRO A 873 -19.64 -9.55 42.67
CA PRO A 873 -19.20 -8.16 42.54
C PRO A 873 -18.40 -7.70 43.77
N VAL A 874 -17.31 -6.96 43.55
CA VAL A 874 -16.47 -6.35 44.60
C VAL A 874 -16.53 -4.83 44.53
N PRO A 875 -16.41 -4.08 45.63
CA PRO A 875 -16.32 -2.61 45.57
C PRO A 875 -15.16 -2.12 44.68
N PHE A 876 -15.37 -1.05 43.92
CA PHE A 876 -14.37 -0.51 42.99
C PHE A 876 -13.02 -0.22 43.64
N ASP A 877 -13.03 0.34 44.85
CA ASP A 877 -11.79 0.70 45.57
C ASP A 877 -11.01 -0.54 46.07
N ASP A 878 -11.68 -1.69 46.21
CA ASP A 878 -11.07 -2.95 46.65
C ASP A 878 -10.52 -3.79 45.47
N PHE A 879 -10.94 -3.50 44.23
CA PHE A 879 -10.59 -4.27 43.05
C PHE A 879 -9.09 -4.21 42.69
N LEU A 880 -8.47 -3.03 42.66
CA LEU A 880 -7.07 -2.88 42.21
C LEU A 880 -6.03 -3.54 43.12
N PRO A 881 -6.12 -3.45 44.46
CA PRO A 881 -5.24 -4.21 45.36
C PRO A 881 -5.33 -5.73 45.16
N LEU A 882 -6.52 -6.25 44.80
CA LEU A 882 -6.74 -7.67 44.52
C LEU A 882 -6.17 -8.09 43.15
N ALA A 883 -6.34 -7.25 42.12
CA ALA A 883 -5.79 -7.48 40.78
C ALA A 883 -4.24 -7.46 40.76
N SER A 884 -3.63 -6.59 41.57
CA SER A 884 -2.17 -6.43 41.68
C SER A 884 -1.48 -7.65 42.31
N ARG A 885 -2.18 -8.43 43.16
CA ARG A 885 -1.65 -9.66 43.77
C ARG A 885 -1.57 -10.85 42.81
N ARG A 886 -2.26 -10.79 41.66
CA ARG A 886 -2.32 -11.87 40.66
C ARG A 886 -1.27 -11.75 39.55
N THR A 887 -0.55 -10.63 39.44
CA THR A 887 0.37 -10.36 38.31
C THR A 887 1.83 -10.25 38.75
N GLY A 888 2.40 -11.36 39.23
CA GLY A 888 3.84 -11.50 39.38
C GLY A 888 4.54 -11.78 38.04
N SER A 889 4.73 -10.78 37.20
CA SER A 889 5.74 -10.81 36.12
C SER A 889 6.18 -9.40 35.75
N ALA A 890 7.45 -9.12 36.02
CA ALA A 890 8.09 -7.83 35.80
C ALA A 890 8.19 -7.53 34.30
N ARG A 891 7.53 -6.45 33.85
CA ARG A 891 7.80 -5.85 32.53
C ARG A 891 9.15 -5.13 32.60
N SER A 892 10.16 -5.67 31.92
CA SER A 892 11.40 -4.94 31.65
C SER A 892 11.11 -3.84 30.62
N ALA A 893 11.33 -2.58 31.00
CA ALA A 893 11.36 -1.48 30.06
C ALA A 893 12.55 -1.67 29.10
N SER A 894 12.28 -2.04 27.85
CA SER A 894 13.28 -2.00 26.79
C SER A 894 13.50 -0.53 26.40
N ALA A 895 14.64 0.01 26.81
CA ALA A 895 15.13 1.28 26.32
C ALA A 895 15.32 1.18 24.79
N GLY A 896 14.60 2.01 24.05
CA GLY A 896 14.79 2.15 22.61
C GLY A 896 16.23 2.57 22.27
N PRO A 897 16.71 2.26 21.06
CA PRO A 897 18.04 2.63 20.62
C PRO A 897 18.24 4.15 20.72
N ARG A 898 19.30 4.56 21.42
CA ARG A 898 19.75 5.95 21.51
C ARG A 898 20.01 6.49 20.11
N ALA A 899 19.43 7.66 19.80
CA ALA A 899 19.74 8.41 18.59
C ALA A 899 21.26 8.62 18.43
N PRO A 900 21.79 8.62 17.19
CA PRO A 900 23.20 8.89 16.95
C PRO A 900 23.59 10.25 17.53
N LYS A 901 24.68 10.30 18.27
CA LYS A 901 25.24 11.56 18.81
C LYS A 901 25.56 12.48 17.63
N HIS A 902 24.96 13.66 17.61
CA HIS A 902 25.37 14.74 16.73
C HIS A 902 26.87 15.03 16.92
N VAL A 903 27.55 15.34 15.81
CA VAL A 903 28.93 15.85 15.81
C VAL A 903 29.02 17.04 16.76
N ALA A 904 30.02 17.03 17.66
CA ALA A 904 30.21 18.07 18.66
C ALA A 904 30.34 19.44 18.00
N SER A 905 29.59 20.42 18.50
CA SER A 905 29.62 21.83 18.05
C SER A 905 31.04 22.43 18.03
N SER A 906 31.94 21.89 18.86
CA SER A 906 33.35 22.30 18.92
C SER A 906 34.13 22.06 17.60
N LEU A 907 33.77 21.06 16.80
CA LEU A 907 34.44 20.76 15.52
C LEU A 907 34.05 21.74 14.38
N LEU A 908 32.87 22.35 14.47
CA LEU A 908 32.39 23.34 13.51
C LEU A 908 32.98 24.73 13.76
N GLU A 909 33.33 25.02 15.01
CA GLU A 909 33.99 26.27 15.42
C GLU A 909 35.47 26.28 15.00
N GLU A 910 36.17 25.14 15.04
CA GLU A 910 37.58 25.03 14.62
C GLU A 910 37.79 25.03 13.09
N HIS A 911 36.78 24.68 12.30
CA HIS A 911 36.91 24.50 10.85
C HIS A 911 35.77 25.17 10.08
N ALA A 912 35.84 26.49 9.91
CA ALA A 912 34.83 27.29 9.21
C ALA A 912 34.54 26.84 7.76
N TRP A 913 35.51 26.21 7.08
CA TRP A 913 35.32 25.63 5.74
C TRP A 913 34.41 24.40 5.75
N ALA A 914 34.40 23.64 6.86
CA ALA A 914 33.54 22.47 7.04
C ALA A 914 32.07 22.88 7.17
N ALA A 915 31.76 24.06 7.72
CA ALA A 915 30.40 24.60 7.76
C ALA A 915 29.84 24.88 6.36
N GLN A 916 30.68 25.34 5.41
CA GLN A 916 30.26 25.53 4.01
C GLN A 916 30.07 24.21 3.25
N TYR A 917 30.82 23.16 3.63
CA TYR A 917 30.67 21.82 3.07
C TYR A 917 29.47 21.06 3.68
N LEU A 918 29.25 21.21 4.99
CA LEU A 918 28.12 20.62 5.71
C LEU A 918 26.80 21.32 5.41
N ASN A 919 26.75 22.64 5.20
CA ASN A 919 25.53 23.30 4.71
C ASN A 919 25.11 22.84 3.30
N LYS A 920 26.03 22.27 2.52
CA LYS A 920 25.72 21.58 1.25
C LYS A 920 25.33 20.10 1.42
N ALA A 921 25.58 19.52 2.60
CA ALA A 921 25.37 18.09 2.89
C ALA A 921 24.31 17.81 3.98
N GLN A 922 23.86 18.82 4.75
CA GLN A 922 22.97 18.69 5.91
C GLN A 922 21.47 18.70 5.58
N THR A 923 21.07 18.85 4.31
CA THR A 923 19.67 18.62 3.92
C THR A 923 19.39 17.13 3.87
N THR A 924 19.35 16.45 5.02
CA THR A 924 18.58 15.22 5.34
C THR A 924 19.26 14.45 6.48
N GLN A 925 18.57 14.38 7.61
CA GLN A 925 18.81 13.32 8.58
C GLN A 925 18.05 12.07 8.16
N PRO A 926 18.63 10.87 8.31
CA PRO A 926 17.93 9.63 8.05
C PRO A 926 16.98 9.32 9.23
N SER A 927 15.70 9.17 8.95
CA SER A 927 14.82 8.33 9.75
C SER A 927 15.03 6.87 9.33
N THR A 928 15.10 5.99 10.33
CA THR A 928 15.28 4.55 10.21
C THR A 928 14.21 3.90 9.33
N ILE A 929 14.61 3.07 8.35
CA ILE A 929 13.71 2.28 7.51
C ILE A 929 14.21 0.84 7.35
N ASP A 930 13.25 -0.08 7.48
CA ASP A 930 13.26 -1.49 7.09
C ASP A 930 13.25 -1.62 5.55
N VAL A 931 14.21 -2.34 4.98
CA VAL A 931 14.41 -2.45 3.52
C VAL A 931 13.84 -3.77 2.99
N THR A 932 12.89 -3.69 2.06
CA THR A 932 12.51 -4.81 1.16
C THR A 932 12.38 -4.31 -0.29
N GLU A 933 13.45 -4.47 -1.09
CA GLU A 933 13.45 -4.30 -2.55
C GLU A 933 13.34 -5.68 -3.22
N ALA A 934 12.54 -5.80 -4.29
CA ALA A 934 12.39 -7.00 -5.11
C ALA A 934 12.85 -6.71 -6.56
N CYS A 935 13.50 -7.70 -7.18
CA CYS A 935 14.12 -7.66 -8.51
C CYS A 935 13.09 -7.93 -9.64
N PRO A 936 13.28 -7.42 -10.88
CA PRO A 936 12.35 -7.60 -12.00
C PRO A 936 12.61 -8.88 -12.83
N GLU A 937 11.54 -9.48 -13.39
CA GLU A 937 11.57 -10.56 -14.39
C GLU A 937 11.66 -10.00 -15.82
N GLU A 938 12.42 -10.67 -16.70
CA GLU A 938 12.64 -10.31 -18.12
C GLU A 938 11.81 -11.15 -19.12
N PRO A 939 11.55 -10.65 -20.35
CA PRO A 939 10.63 -11.25 -21.31
C PRO A 939 11.23 -12.36 -22.20
N ALA A 940 10.37 -13.28 -22.61
CA ALA A 940 10.66 -14.61 -23.17
C ALA A 940 11.28 -14.71 -24.59
N GLU A 941 11.99 -13.71 -25.11
CA GLU A 941 12.67 -13.80 -26.42
C GLU A 941 14.21 -13.91 -26.33
N GLU A 942 14.80 -13.78 -25.14
CA GLU A 942 16.25 -13.92 -24.90
C GLU A 942 16.70 -15.36 -24.60
N ALA A 943 15.78 -16.29 -24.39
CA ALA A 943 16.08 -17.67 -23.95
C ALA A 943 16.94 -18.47 -24.95
N VAL A 944 16.82 -18.21 -26.26
CA VAL A 944 17.57 -18.93 -27.30
C VAL A 944 19.01 -18.42 -27.44
N ALA A 945 19.26 -17.13 -27.20
CA ALA A 945 20.62 -16.58 -27.14
C ALA A 945 21.33 -16.93 -25.82
N PHE A 946 20.57 -17.15 -24.76
CA PHE A 946 21.06 -17.53 -23.44
C PHE A 946 21.61 -18.97 -23.44
N GLU A 947 20.94 -19.94 -24.07
CA GLU A 947 21.39 -21.34 -24.14
C GLU A 947 22.71 -21.52 -24.92
N ASP A 948 22.88 -20.83 -26.06
CA ASP A 948 24.12 -20.87 -26.86
C ASP A 948 25.31 -20.23 -26.12
N ALA A 949 25.06 -19.12 -25.42
CA ALA A 949 26.05 -18.46 -24.56
C ALA A 949 26.40 -19.31 -23.34
N TRP A 950 25.41 -20.01 -22.76
CA TRP A 950 25.59 -20.88 -21.60
C TRP A 950 26.39 -22.13 -21.93
N SER A 951 26.13 -22.78 -23.07
CA SER A 951 26.89 -23.93 -23.56
C SER A 951 28.37 -23.59 -23.81
N SER A 952 28.64 -22.44 -24.45
CA SER A 952 30.01 -21.93 -24.67
C SER A 952 30.74 -21.64 -23.34
N LEU A 953 30.02 -21.18 -22.32
CA LEU A 953 30.52 -20.93 -20.97
C LEU A 953 30.82 -22.23 -20.22
N GLU A 954 30.00 -23.27 -20.37
CA GLU A 954 30.23 -24.58 -19.76
C GLU A 954 31.45 -25.31 -20.35
N GLU A 955 31.69 -25.20 -21.65
CA GLU A 955 32.91 -25.68 -22.29
C GLU A 955 34.17 -24.92 -21.81
N ALA A 956 34.06 -23.60 -21.63
CA ALA A 956 35.14 -22.81 -21.04
C ALA A 956 35.42 -23.19 -19.57
N ARG A 957 34.36 -23.41 -18.77
CA ARG A 957 34.45 -23.90 -17.38
C ARG A 957 35.11 -25.27 -17.29
N ALA A 958 34.77 -26.19 -18.20
CA ALA A 958 35.37 -27.51 -18.25
C ALA A 958 36.88 -27.40 -18.56
N ARG A 959 37.26 -26.53 -19.50
CA ARG A 959 38.66 -26.25 -19.84
C ARG A 959 39.46 -25.66 -18.68
N TRP A 960 38.94 -24.64 -17.99
CA TRP A 960 39.63 -24.02 -16.84
C TRP A 960 39.75 -24.93 -15.63
N ARG A 961 38.82 -25.88 -15.46
CA ARG A 961 38.89 -26.90 -14.40
C ARG A 961 39.85 -28.03 -14.75
N GLN A 962 40.07 -28.28 -16.04
CA GLN A 962 40.95 -29.33 -16.55
C GLN A 962 42.35 -28.83 -16.90
N GLU A 963 42.59 -27.52 -16.96
CA GLU A 963 43.94 -26.96 -17.06
C GLU A 963 44.71 -27.35 -15.78
N PRO A 964 45.70 -28.26 -15.87
CA PRO A 964 46.59 -28.48 -14.74
C PRO A 964 47.33 -27.17 -14.45
N PRO A 965 47.71 -26.87 -13.20
CA PRO A 965 48.52 -25.71 -12.86
C PRO A 965 49.92 -25.87 -13.48
N LEU A 966 50.05 -25.62 -14.78
CA LEU A 966 51.27 -25.75 -15.54
C LEU A 966 51.48 -24.47 -16.33
N LEU A 967 51.94 -23.45 -15.62
CA LEU A 967 53.30 -22.92 -15.75
C LEU A 967 53.39 -21.63 -14.93
N GLN A 968 54.22 -21.69 -13.87
CA GLN A 968 54.77 -20.56 -13.10
C GLN A 968 53.87 -19.88 -12.03
N ALA A 969 53.16 -20.63 -11.19
CA ALA A 969 52.74 -20.10 -9.87
C ALA A 969 52.64 -21.19 -8.79
N GLN A 970 53.79 -21.72 -8.34
CA GLN A 970 53.83 -22.72 -7.26
C GLN A 970 53.26 -22.19 -5.93
N HIS A 971 53.35 -20.87 -5.73
CA HIS A 971 53.10 -20.19 -4.45
C HIS A 971 51.88 -19.24 -4.48
N PHE A 972 51.29 -19.01 -5.66
CA PHE A 972 50.08 -18.21 -5.85
C PHE A 972 49.09 -18.96 -6.71
N VAL A 973 47.89 -19.21 -6.19
CA VAL A 973 46.91 -20.11 -6.83
C VAL A 973 45.58 -19.41 -7.06
N THR A 974 44.91 -19.80 -8.15
CA THR A 974 43.53 -19.39 -8.42
C THR A 974 42.55 -20.45 -7.91
N CYS A 975 41.48 -20.01 -7.26
CA CYS A 975 40.40 -20.88 -6.79
C CYS A 975 39.06 -20.28 -7.20
N PHE A 976 38.19 -21.10 -7.77
CA PHE A 976 36.79 -20.76 -7.96
C PHE A 976 36.10 -20.85 -6.59
N GLN A 977 35.44 -19.77 -6.17
CA GLN A 977 34.67 -19.77 -4.92
C GLN A 977 33.22 -19.39 -5.19
N SER A 978 32.35 -19.99 -4.39
CA SER A 978 30.99 -19.56 -4.16
C SER A 978 30.98 -18.67 -2.91
N GLY A 979 30.30 -17.52 -2.95
CA GLY A 979 30.08 -16.72 -1.74
C GLY A 979 29.30 -17.50 -0.67
N ASP A 980 29.31 -17.04 0.58
CA ASP A 980 28.65 -17.73 1.70
C ASP A 980 27.18 -18.07 1.42
N TRP A 981 26.48 -17.21 0.65
CA TRP A 981 25.13 -17.47 0.17
C TRP A 981 25.06 -18.60 -0.87
N THR A 982 25.94 -18.57 -1.87
CA THR A 982 26.00 -19.56 -2.97
C THR A 982 26.54 -20.92 -2.48
N ALA A 983 27.44 -20.93 -1.50
CA ALA A 983 27.98 -22.12 -0.83
C ALA A 983 26.97 -22.77 0.13
N ALA A 984 26.12 -21.97 0.80
CA ALA A 984 25.04 -22.46 1.66
C ALA A 984 23.88 -23.09 0.88
N ASN A 985 23.71 -22.72 -0.40
CA ASN A 985 22.56 -23.10 -1.24
C ASN A 985 22.80 -24.30 -2.19
N ARG A 986 23.82 -25.13 -1.97
CA ARG A 986 24.06 -26.45 -2.64
C ARG A 986 23.85 -26.53 -4.17
N PHE A 987 24.12 -25.48 -4.94
CA PHE A 987 24.35 -25.64 -6.38
C PHE A 987 25.74 -26.26 -6.59
N VAL A 988 25.79 -27.59 -6.61
CA VAL A 988 27.03 -28.35 -6.86
C VAL A 988 27.58 -27.88 -8.22
N ASN A 989 28.71 -27.15 -8.18
CA ASN A 989 29.50 -26.64 -9.31
C ASN A 989 29.22 -25.20 -9.83
N GLN A 990 28.54 -24.31 -9.10
CA GLN A 990 28.44 -22.90 -9.48
C GLN A 990 29.28 -21.98 -8.58
N SER A 991 30.37 -21.43 -9.11
CA SER A 991 31.14 -20.34 -8.51
C SER A 991 30.55 -19.00 -8.91
N ASP A 992 30.67 -17.98 -8.05
CA ASP A 992 30.23 -16.59 -8.34
C ASP A 992 31.40 -15.59 -8.45
N ARG A 993 32.61 -16.08 -8.16
CA ARG A 993 33.85 -15.32 -8.20
C ARG A 993 35.06 -16.25 -8.43
N VAL A 994 36.16 -15.67 -8.90
CA VAL A 994 37.48 -16.28 -8.87
C VAL A 994 38.33 -15.51 -7.86
N ILE A 995 39.04 -16.26 -7.01
CA ILE A 995 40.00 -15.71 -6.06
C ILE A 995 41.40 -16.13 -6.49
N ALA A 996 42.32 -15.17 -6.47
CA ALA A 996 43.75 -15.40 -6.54
C ALA A 996 44.34 -15.23 -5.14
N GLN A 997 45.12 -16.19 -4.64
CA GLN A 997 45.63 -16.16 -3.27
C GLN A 997 47.03 -16.74 -3.13
N ALA A 998 47.79 -16.21 -2.17
CA ALA A 998 49.08 -16.76 -1.75
C ALA A 998 48.89 -18.01 -0.89
N THR A 999 49.68 -19.06 -1.17
CA THR A 999 49.69 -20.31 -0.38
C THR A 999 50.22 -20.05 1.05
N ALA A 1000 49.88 -20.94 1.97
CA ALA A 1000 50.31 -20.81 3.36
C ALA A 1000 51.85 -20.88 3.48
N GLY A 1001 52.42 -20.08 4.39
CA GLY A 1001 53.87 -20.09 4.67
C GLY A 1001 54.63 -18.87 4.11
N PRO A 1002 55.83 -19.06 3.52
CA PRO A 1002 56.69 -17.97 3.05
C PRO A 1002 56.01 -16.93 2.12
N PRO A 1003 55.11 -17.29 1.18
CA PRO A 1003 54.49 -16.33 0.26
C PRO A 1003 53.64 -15.26 0.95
N ARG A 1004 52.85 -15.64 1.97
CA ARG A 1004 52.05 -14.67 2.75
C ARG A 1004 52.92 -13.73 3.57
N THR A 1005 54.04 -14.23 4.07
CA THR A 1005 55.01 -13.43 4.85
C THR A 1005 55.72 -12.44 3.95
N TRP A 1006 56.10 -12.88 2.73
CA TRP A 1006 56.66 -12.03 1.69
C TRP A 1006 55.67 -10.93 1.26
N CYS A 1007 54.41 -11.26 0.97
CA CYS A 1007 53.40 -10.25 0.60
C CYS A 1007 53.28 -9.14 1.65
N LYS A 1008 53.19 -9.52 2.94
CA LYS A 1008 53.12 -8.55 4.05
C LYS A 1008 54.36 -7.66 4.13
N ARG A 1009 55.54 -8.23 3.91
CA ARG A 1009 56.82 -7.50 3.99
C ARG A 1009 56.94 -6.43 2.91
N TYR A 1010 56.50 -6.71 1.69
CA TYR A 1010 56.63 -5.80 0.55
C TYR A 1010 55.34 -5.04 0.21
N GLY A 1011 54.39 -4.94 1.15
CA GLY A 1011 53.16 -4.15 0.99
C GLY A 1011 52.17 -4.68 -0.05
N LEU A 1012 52.19 -5.99 -0.34
CA LEU A 1012 51.34 -6.64 -1.32
C LEU A 1012 50.13 -7.32 -0.65
N ASN A 1013 49.00 -7.35 -1.36
CA ASN A 1013 47.83 -8.10 -0.90
C ASN A 1013 48.10 -9.61 -0.95
N THR A 1014 47.69 -10.35 0.08
CA THR A 1014 47.80 -11.82 0.11
C THR A 1014 46.71 -12.52 -0.69
N MET A 1015 45.69 -11.77 -1.14
CA MET A 1015 44.53 -12.28 -1.87
C MET A 1015 43.92 -11.17 -2.75
N ALA A 1016 43.39 -11.55 -3.91
CA ALA A 1016 42.54 -10.72 -4.76
C ALA A 1016 41.30 -11.51 -5.18
N SER A 1017 40.12 -10.86 -5.16
CA SER A 1017 38.83 -11.48 -5.52
C SER A 1017 38.19 -10.74 -6.69
N PHE A 1018 37.64 -11.51 -7.64
CA PHE A 1018 37.02 -11.01 -8.87
C PHE A 1018 35.65 -11.66 -9.05
N SER A 1019 34.56 -10.87 -9.01
CA SER A 1019 33.18 -11.37 -9.07
C SER A 1019 32.63 -11.40 -10.50
N PHE A 1020 31.92 -12.47 -10.84
CA PHE A 1020 31.38 -12.70 -12.19
C PHE A 1020 30.38 -11.63 -12.62
N SER A 1021 29.57 -11.12 -11.67
CA SER A 1021 28.61 -10.04 -11.92
C SER A 1021 29.27 -8.74 -12.38
N ARG A 1022 30.57 -8.57 -12.11
CA ARG A 1022 31.31 -7.34 -12.42
C ARG A 1022 32.28 -7.47 -13.59
N TYR A 1023 33.02 -8.57 -13.68
CA TYR A 1023 34.11 -8.70 -14.66
C TYR A 1023 33.88 -9.79 -15.69
N THR A 1024 32.69 -10.39 -15.76
CA THR A 1024 32.39 -11.63 -16.52
C THR A 1024 33.22 -12.82 -16.02
N GLU A 1025 32.79 -14.04 -16.31
CA GLU A 1025 33.49 -15.24 -15.82
C GLU A 1025 34.88 -15.39 -16.45
N THR A 1026 34.96 -15.21 -17.77
CA THR A 1026 36.21 -15.20 -18.55
C THR A 1026 37.16 -14.10 -18.07
N GLY A 1027 36.65 -12.90 -17.81
CA GLY A 1027 37.45 -11.79 -17.31
C GLY A 1027 37.92 -11.99 -15.87
N CYS A 1028 37.11 -12.59 -14.98
CA CYS A 1028 37.56 -12.93 -13.63
C CYS A 1028 38.72 -13.92 -13.62
N HIS A 1029 38.66 -14.94 -14.48
CA HIS A 1029 39.72 -15.93 -14.60
C HIS A 1029 41.02 -15.32 -15.12
N ALA A 1030 40.96 -14.53 -16.21
CA ALA A 1030 42.13 -13.85 -16.76
C ALA A 1030 42.78 -12.86 -15.79
N LEU A 1031 41.98 -12.05 -15.06
CA LEU A 1031 42.49 -11.14 -14.03
C LEU A 1031 43.17 -11.90 -12.87
N ALA A 1032 42.60 -13.02 -12.44
CA ALA A 1032 43.15 -13.82 -11.35
C ALA A 1032 44.46 -14.52 -11.74
N LEU A 1033 44.53 -15.06 -12.96
CA LEU A 1033 45.73 -15.69 -13.49
C LEU A 1033 46.91 -14.71 -13.58
N GLU A 1034 46.69 -13.52 -14.15
CA GLU A 1034 47.78 -12.55 -14.28
C GLU A 1034 48.26 -12.05 -12.90
N TRP A 1035 47.34 -11.88 -11.94
CA TRP A 1035 47.71 -11.55 -10.58
C TRP A 1035 48.64 -12.60 -9.96
N CYS A 1036 48.32 -13.90 -10.13
CA CYS A 1036 49.16 -14.99 -9.64
C CYS A 1036 50.53 -15.02 -10.34
N ARG A 1037 50.55 -14.90 -11.67
CA ARG A 1037 51.78 -14.93 -12.48
C ARG A 1037 52.76 -13.83 -12.06
N ARG A 1038 52.24 -12.62 -11.88
CA ARG A 1038 53.06 -11.46 -11.52
C ARG A 1038 53.63 -11.54 -10.11
N LEU A 1039 52.84 -12.00 -9.14
CA LEU A 1039 53.32 -12.20 -7.77
C LEU A 1039 54.29 -13.37 -7.66
N GLN A 1040 54.06 -14.46 -8.41
CA GLN A 1040 55.01 -15.57 -8.46
C GLN A 1040 56.37 -15.09 -8.95
N PHE A 1041 56.41 -14.33 -10.04
CA PHE A 1041 57.67 -13.84 -10.61
C PHE A 1041 58.52 -13.08 -9.60
N PHE A 1042 57.94 -12.08 -8.92
CA PHE A 1042 58.69 -11.33 -7.91
C PHE A 1042 59.03 -12.17 -6.68
N PHE A 1043 58.15 -13.08 -6.27
CA PHE A 1043 58.43 -14.00 -5.17
C PHE A 1043 59.60 -14.94 -5.49
N ASP A 1044 59.71 -15.43 -6.73
CA ASP A 1044 60.82 -16.28 -7.15
C ASP A 1044 62.14 -15.51 -7.16
N ILE A 1045 62.15 -14.23 -7.57
CA ILE A 1045 63.35 -13.39 -7.44
C ILE A 1045 63.81 -13.33 -5.99
N TRP A 1046 62.90 -13.06 -5.04
CA TRP A 1046 63.21 -13.00 -3.60
C TRP A 1046 63.64 -14.36 -3.03
N ARG A 1047 62.98 -15.45 -3.44
CA ARG A 1047 63.26 -16.81 -2.95
C ARG A 1047 64.66 -17.30 -3.31
N HIS A 1048 65.22 -16.84 -4.42
CA HIS A 1048 66.57 -17.23 -4.86
C HIS A 1048 67.67 -16.34 -4.27
N GLN A 1049 67.34 -15.42 -3.36
CA GLN A 1049 68.30 -14.61 -2.62
C GLN A 1049 68.64 -15.29 -1.30
N ASP A 1050 69.93 -15.32 -0.96
CA ASP A 1050 70.38 -15.84 0.34
C ASP A 1050 70.07 -14.88 1.50
N ASP A 1051 69.74 -13.61 1.20
CA ASP A 1051 69.45 -12.58 2.18
C ASP A 1051 67.94 -12.39 2.40
N PRO A 1052 67.40 -12.71 3.59
CA PRO A 1052 65.99 -12.48 3.92
C PRO A 1052 65.61 -11.00 3.93
N THR A 1053 66.57 -10.07 3.90
CA THR A 1053 66.38 -8.61 3.84
C THR A 1053 66.50 -8.00 2.44
N TYR A 1054 66.47 -8.82 1.39
CA TYR A 1054 66.56 -8.40 0.00
C TYR A 1054 65.73 -7.14 -0.34
N VAL A 1055 66.36 -6.22 -1.09
CA VAL A 1055 65.74 -5.00 -1.60
C VAL A 1055 65.69 -5.13 -3.12
N TYR A 1056 64.51 -5.08 -3.72
CA TYR A 1056 64.36 -5.15 -5.18
C TYR A 1056 65.02 -3.94 -5.82
N SER A 1057 65.92 -4.19 -6.77
CA SER A 1057 66.50 -3.15 -7.61
C SER A 1057 65.50 -2.67 -8.67
N ASP A 1058 65.70 -1.48 -9.22
CA ASP A 1058 64.87 -0.99 -10.34
C ASP A 1058 64.92 -1.94 -11.55
N SER A 1059 66.05 -2.64 -11.75
CA SER A 1059 66.19 -3.66 -12.78
C SER A 1059 65.30 -4.88 -12.50
N ASP A 1060 65.17 -5.31 -11.24
CA ASP A 1060 64.29 -6.43 -10.87
C ASP A 1060 62.82 -6.05 -11.09
N LEU A 1061 62.43 -4.84 -10.68
CA LEU A 1061 61.06 -4.34 -10.82
C LEU A 1061 60.63 -4.19 -12.29
N GLN A 1062 61.58 -3.94 -13.20
CA GLN A 1062 61.33 -3.82 -14.64
C GLN A 1062 61.48 -5.14 -15.42
N SER A 1063 61.92 -6.22 -14.77
CA SER A 1063 62.24 -7.49 -15.44
C SER A 1063 61.02 -8.36 -15.80
N TYR A 1064 59.82 -8.02 -15.32
CA TYR A 1064 58.59 -8.77 -15.63
C TYR A 1064 58.10 -8.50 -17.06
N SER A 1065 58.06 -9.53 -17.90
CA SER A 1065 57.47 -9.47 -19.25
C SER A 1065 56.03 -10.02 -19.26
N GLU A 1066 55.08 -9.22 -19.75
CA GLU A 1066 53.68 -9.66 -19.92
C GLU A 1066 53.54 -10.70 -21.04
N THR A 1067 52.63 -11.65 -20.89
CA THR A 1067 52.33 -12.63 -21.95
C THR A 1067 51.49 -12.01 -23.07
N GLU A 1068 51.65 -12.53 -24.29
CA GLU A 1068 50.86 -12.11 -25.47
C GLU A 1068 49.34 -12.31 -25.25
N GLU A 1069 48.96 -13.37 -24.52
CA GLU A 1069 47.58 -13.65 -24.11
C GLU A 1069 47.02 -12.52 -23.23
N TRP A 1070 47.78 -12.05 -22.24
CA TRP A 1070 47.35 -10.97 -21.35
C TRP A 1070 47.24 -9.64 -22.10
N GLN A 1071 48.20 -9.34 -22.98
CA GLN A 1071 48.15 -8.13 -23.81
C GLN A 1071 46.93 -8.12 -24.73
N THR A 1072 46.60 -9.26 -25.33
CA THR A 1072 45.44 -9.44 -26.21
C THR A 1072 44.12 -9.33 -25.42
N PHE A 1073 44.04 -9.95 -24.25
CA PHE A 1073 42.90 -9.85 -23.34
C PHE A 1073 42.67 -8.40 -22.87
N LEU A 1074 43.72 -7.69 -22.45
CA LEU A 1074 43.55 -6.30 -22.01
C LEU A 1074 43.15 -5.38 -23.16
N ALA A 1075 43.66 -5.62 -24.37
CA ALA A 1075 43.26 -4.88 -25.56
C ALA A 1075 41.78 -5.10 -25.93
N SER A 1076 41.26 -6.33 -25.78
CA SER A 1076 39.87 -6.66 -26.10
C SER A 1076 38.86 -6.12 -25.06
N THR A 1077 39.30 -5.89 -23.82
CA THR A 1077 38.42 -5.41 -22.73
C THR A 1077 38.18 -3.90 -22.73
N ARG A 1078 38.65 -3.14 -23.74
CA ARG A 1078 38.42 -1.69 -23.84
C ARG A 1078 36.93 -1.27 -23.80
N ALA A 1079 36.03 -2.16 -24.22
CA ALA A 1079 34.58 -1.95 -24.15
C ALA A 1079 33.97 -2.21 -22.74
N ASN A 1080 34.69 -2.88 -21.83
CA ASN A 1080 34.31 -3.10 -20.43
C ASN A 1080 35.23 -2.28 -19.50
N PRO A 1081 34.82 -1.04 -19.12
CA PRO A 1081 35.69 -0.11 -18.40
C PRO A 1081 36.10 -0.62 -17.01
N ASP A 1082 35.31 -1.48 -16.37
CA ASP A 1082 35.61 -2.04 -15.06
C ASP A 1082 36.69 -3.12 -15.13
N THR A 1083 36.59 -4.03 -16.11
CA THR A 1083 37.61 -5.08 -16.35
C THR A 1083 38.93 -4.46 -16.78
N ASN A 1084 38.89 -3.49 -17.70
CA ASN A 1084 40.08 -2.78 -18.17
C ASN A 1084 40.77 -2.01 -17.03
N ARG A 1085 40.02 -1.21 -16.25
CA ARG A 1085 40.59 -0.50 -15.08
C ARG A 1085 41.22 -1.46 -14.08
N ARG A 1086 40.61 -2.61 -13.83
CA ARG A 1086 41.15 -3.60 -12.88
C ARG A 1086 42.39 -4.29 -13.43
N GLY A 1087 42.44 -4.58 -14.72
CA GLY A 1087 43.61 -5.11 -15.40
C GLY A 1087 44.80 -4.14 -15.40
N GLU A 1088 44.57 -2.86 -15.68
CA GLU A 1088 45.61 -1.81 -15.55
C GLU A 1088 46.11 -1.66 -14.10
N ALA A 1089 45.24 -1.85 -13.11
CA ALA A 1089 45.68 -1.88 -11.71
C ALA A 1089 46.59 -3.09 -11.41
N ILE A 1090 46.35 -4.26 -12.01
CA ILE A 1090 47.23 -5.44 -11.88
C ILE A 1090 48.59 -5.19 -12.54
N ARG A 1091 48.62 -4.50 -13.68
CA ARG A 1091 49.86 -4.04 -14.34
C ARG A 1091 50.71 -3.07 -13.52
N CYS A 1092 50.15 -2.48 -12.47
CA CYS A 1092 50.87 -1.58 -11.57
C CYS A 1092 51.34 -2.26 -10.28
N ILE A 1093 51.08 -3.55 -10.08
CA ILE A 1093 51.49 -4.27 -8.87
C ILE A 1093 53.01 -4.51 -8.91
N LEU A 1094 53.73 -3.90 -7.97
CA LEU A 1094 55.16 -4.07 -7.72
C LEU A 1094 55.42 -4.21 -6.20
N PRO A 1095 56.38 -5.04 -5.76
CA PRO A 1095 56.78 -5.09 -4.36
C PRO A 1095 57.37 -3.75 -3.92
N THR A 1096 56.90 -3.22 -2.79
CA THR A 1096 57.44 -1.99 -2.20
C THR A 1096 58.53 -2.37 -1.21
N ASN A 1097 59.76 -1.90 -1.42
CA ASN A 1097 60.85 -2.15 -0.49
C ASN A 1097 60.51 -1.61 0.91
N PRO A 1098 60.67 -2.41 1.98
CA PRO A 1098 60.38 -1.96 3.33
C PRO A 1098 61.30 -0.78 3.70
N SER A 1099 60.71 0.26 4.32
CA SER A 1099 61.46 1.40 4.85
C SER A 1099 62.51 0.90 5.85
N SER A 1100 63.76 1.29 5.66
CA SER A 1100 64.90 0.99 6.55
C SER A 1100 64.63 1.35 8.00
#